data_AF-A0A6H5KFY2-F1
#
_entry.id   AF-A0A6H5KFY2-F1
#
_cell.length_a   1.000
_cell.length_b   1.000
_cell.length_c   1.000
_cell.angle_alpha   90.00
_cell.angle_beta   90.00
_cell.angle_gamma   90.00
#
_symmetry.space_group_name_H-M   'P 1'
#
loop_
_entity.id
_entity.type
_entity.pdbx_description
1 polymer ?
#
loop_
_entity_poly.entity_id
_entity_poly.type
_entity_poly.pdbx_seq_one_letter_code
_entity_poly.pdbx_strand_id
1 'polypeptide(L)'
;MPDPHEANWAQIAGDRVQNYAIPDGGGAANPLFSPRMGMALTTTNTTPAISNSIQRLKDSTNDWGYLYVMGGDSFVKTTDEDAGERGGGYTNDVWVTEGSGWEIYSEGSKPMIKSTMEWDEVNPGRLPPAGVTYEDWIICQDGLRHRLTDPTVCDDTSTAPGIYTAENMWSPRRNHRAVTLDERVLVLGGRAREIADIPRDRTVGGILAPRIEPDPFYSTWREPSVLKNDVWASDDEGSTWFLVNPGCQAPQAEDVLAGNEAQGKAGVLANKCSADDDCYGVGVCVDTRGDGRHFTCVCPMWSPRELHAAAVHDGSVYVVGGFVSVRRSSCGDYACGDVDAGAYRGYKSDIWRSSDGVAWDAVTLEAGWQGRGDHGLFVYSDRMYIVGGAADGGDGRVSFMNDVWYADLPESGSGGTDMSSWNTSAASSAAWSGRAGHQVVLEVPAAINAFSPRVYVIGGHNHAGILKDTWSWDVSEETSAGAAWAKDYSAEQPYRTAAATTTGFVPGPPPQMFYVDGDSHVDLLRKAFLPTWAPFELGSVEADLRPLVTDEEALMLVEAGVNTISELVAADKYTILKLRGYDVPQVPLEDRLSVLHICDLRNLAVSLVEKCAVDPDADKYNGEDGQPWNVEPVFSEGKPITQNAQWYGVDYTVAEVEEDEENDLTELIETWDGCTYVEALGVSPNVPGIGEVSQVETTTDMSQALGGLRCKINPGPRTHAASVYFKQKLVLLGGRSGEDELKNDAWYRDDRTPTAFVASGPSSYTSGSDFDFTCDEEVCYYEVRVFDGDESLEVVAWTDRVESADVSFLNRWRGGPGTGEYILYVRAVDAAGNADFSYRETLNMHTWTYVSPLPWRIIVPVFFSGVFLILFLYVEYRRRKKKRAMERVSVDRLLPESVHLRTKSFIEFILR
;
A
#
# COMPACT_ATOMS: atom_id res chain seq x y z
N MET A 1 -6.43 23.83 7.96
CA MET A 1 -6.22 22.51 8.60
C MET A 1 -5.64 21.61 7.54
N PRO A 2 -4.37 21.20 7.61
CA PRO A 2 -3.93 20.08 6.82
C PRO A 2 -4.39 18.83 7.56
N ASP A 3 -5.36 18.12 7.00
CA ASP A 3 -5.67 16.74 7.36
C ASP A 3 -4.81 15.88 6.42
N PRO A 4 -3.64 15.36 6.85
CA PRO A 4 -3.11 14.19 6.18
C PRO A 4 -3.95 13.02 6.71
N HIS A 5 -4.42 12.10 5.86
CA HIS A 5 -3.76 10.80 5.74
C HIS A 5 -4.55 9.89 4.80
N GLU A 6 -3.82 9.13 3.97
CA GLU A 6 -4.30 8.36 2.82
C GLU A 6 -5.10 7.08 3.11
N ALA A 7 -5.64 6.50 2.03
CA ALA A 7 -6.00 5.12 1.76
C ALA A 7 -5.57 4.00 2.71
N ASN A 8 -6.40 2.96 2.83
CA ASN A 8 -5.95 1.59 3.03
C ASN A 8 -5.70 0.90 1.69
N TRP A 9 -4.53 0.31 1.57
CA TRP A 9 -4.13 -0.56 0.47
C TRP A 9 -3.80 -1.93 1.04
N ALA A 10 -3.74 -2.96 0.20
CA ALA A 10 -2.97 -4.13 0.56
C ALA A 10 -1.81 -4.37 -0.39
N GLN A 11 -0.71 -4.75 0.22
CA GLN A 11 0.46 -5.21 -0.48
C GLN A 11 0.20 -6.59 -1.09
N ILE A 12 0.51 -6.71 -2.38
CA ILE A 12 0.40 -7.95 -3.15
C ILE A 12 1.79 -8.60 -3.29
N ALA A 13 2.83 -7.78 -3.51
CA ALA A 13 4.22 -8.20 -3.68
C ALA A 13 5.22 -7.11 -3.23
N GLY A 14 6.49 -7.49 -3.08
CA GLY A 14 7.58 -6.62 -2.62
C GLY A 14 8.00 -6.92 -1.17
N ASP A 15 8.90 -6.12 -0.60
CA ASP A 15 9.38 -6.28 0.78
C ASP A 15 8.26 -6.06 1.79
N ARG A 16 8.20 -6.87 2.85
CA ARG A 16 7.06 -6.89 3.78
C ARG A 16 6.92 -5.55 4.49
N VAL A 17 5.79 -4.88 4.26
CA VAL A 17 5.44 -3.61 4.90
C VAL A 17 4.03 -3.63 5.52
N GLN A 18 3.50 -4.83 5.83
CA GLN A 18 2.21 -5.04 6.49
C GLN A 18 2.18 -6.32 7.36
N ASN A 19 1.08 -6.50 8.09
CA ASN A 19 0.65 -7.78 8.71
C ASN A 19 0.35 -8.91 7.68
N TYR A 20 0.81 -8.73 6.45
CA TYR A 20 0.57 -9.57 5.31
C TYR A 20 1.77 -10.50 5.08
N ALA A 21 1.51 -11.76 4.71
CA ALA A 21 2.52 -12.80 4.53
C ALA A 21 2.97 -12.83 3.07
N ILE A 22 4.27 -12.69 2.84
CA ILE A 22 4.87 -12.92 1.52
C ILE A 22 5.07 -14.43 1.36
N PRO A 23 4.83 -15.02 0.18
CA PRO A 23 5.03 -16.44 -0.03
C PRO A 23 6.43 -16.93 0.34
N ASP A 24 6.49 -17.98 1.19
CA ASP A 24 7.72 -18.72 1.46
C ASP A 24 8.12 -19.57 0.24
N GLY A 25 8.95 -18.98 -0.63
CA GLY A 25 9.69 -19.66 -1.67
C GLY A 25 11.18 -19.56 -1.37
N GLY A 26 11.80 -20.67 -0.98
CA GLY A 26 13.22 -20.70 -0.63
C GLY A 26 14.12 -20.13 -1.74
N GLY A 27 14.81 -19.02 -1.44
CA GLY A 27 15.83 -18.41 -2.30
C GLY A 27 15.25 -17.52 -3.40
N ALA A 28 15.28 -16.21 -3.13
CA ALA A 28 14.71 -15.10 -3.91
C ALA A 28 13.17 -15.02 -3.86
N ALA A 29 12.67 -13.92 -3.31
CA ALA A 29 11.27 -13.52 -3.31
C ALA A 29 10.62 -13.76 -4.69
N ASN A 30 9.35 -14.17 -4.70
CA ASN A 30 8.49 -14.27 -5.89
C ASN A 30 8.94 -13.28 -6.96
N PRO A 31 9.32 -13.70 -8.19
CA PRO A 31 10.05 -12.87 -9.12
C PRO A 31 9.14 -11.75 -9.63
N LEU A 32 9.07 -10.65 -8.89
CA LEU A 32 8.62 -9.38 -9.43
C LEU A 32 9.77 -8.82 -10.27
N PHE A 33 9.41 -8.10 -11.32
CA PHE A 33 10.36 -7.31 -12.09
C PHE A 33 11.25 -6.45 -11.16
N SER A 34 12.51 -6.26 -11.57
CA SER A 34 13.47 -5.43 -10.81
C SER A 34 12.91 -4.03 -10.45
N PRO A 35 13.34 -3.41 -9.31
CA PRO A 35 12.86 -2.09 -8.91
C PRO A 35 13.06 -1.07 -10.03
N ARG A 36 11.97 -0.43 -10.47
CA ARG A 36 12.00 0.45 -11.64
C ARG A 36 10.88 1.49 -11.67
N MET A 37 11.08 2.52 -12.48
CA MET A 37 10.09 3.57 -12.77
C MET A 37 9.82 3.71 -14.27
N GLY A 38 8.71 4.36 -14.62
CA GLY A 38 8.38 4.69 -16.01
C GLY A 38 8.06 3.48 -16.89
N MET A 39 7.50 2.44 -16.28
CA MET A 39 6.98 1.24 -16.96
C MET A 39 5.71 1.56 -17.75
N ALA A 40 5.42 0.75 -18.77
CA ALA A 40 4.12 0.76 -19.43
C ALA A 40 3.26 -0.42 -18.96
N LEU A 41 1.94 -0.20 -18.89
CA LEU A 41 0.96 -1.22 -18.51
C LEU A 41 -0.13 -1.31 -19.56
N THR A 42 -0.65 -2.51 -19.78
CA THR A 42 -1.91 -2.69 -20.48
C THR A 42 -2.62 -3.97 -20.07
N THR A 43 -3.88 -4.12 -20.45
CA THR A 43 -4.72 -5.27 -20.11
C THR A 43 -5.50 -5.75 -21.32
N THR A 44 -5.57 -7.06 -21.53
CA THR A 44 -6.28 -7.66 -22.69
C THR A 44 -7.79 -7.79 -22.52
N ASN A 45 -8.30 -7.67 -21.29
CA ASN A 45 -9.75 -7.59 -21.05
C ASN A 45 -10.18 -6.13 -21.03
N THR A 46 -10.22 -5.50 -22.20
CA THR A 46 -10.87 -4.20 -22.32
C THR A 46 -12.35 -4.40 -22.04
N THR A 47 -12.81 -3.83 -20.92
CA THR A 47 -14.24 -3.59 -20.73
C THR A 47 -14.77 -2.93 -22.01
N PRO A 48 -15.88 -3.42 -22.59
CA PRO A 48 -16.39 -2.86 -23.82
C PRO A 48 -16.68 -1.39 -23.58
N ALA A 49 -16.31 -0.53 -24.53
CA ALA A 49 -16.70 0.87 -24.58
C ALA A 49 -18.12 1.01 -24.03
N ILE A 50 -18.25 1.75 -22.91
CA ILE A 50 -19.47 1.81 -22.12
C ILE A 50 -20.55 2.54 -22.92
N SER A 51 -21.22 1.82 -23.82
CA SER A 51 -22.45 2.26 -24.45
C SER A 51 -23.58 2.03 -23.45
N ASN A 52 -23.90 3.03 -22.61
CA ASN A 52 -25.16 3.30 -21.88
C ASN A 52 -26.03 2.14 -21.33
N SER A 53 -25.52 0.93 -21.18
CA SER A 53 -26.32 -0.25 -20.83
C SER A 53 -25.65 -1.03 -19.71
N ILE A 54 -26.04 -0.65 -18.48
CA ILE A 54 -25.78 -1.30 -17.18
C ILE A 54 -26.04 -2.82 -17.20
N GLN A 55 -26.73 -3.33 -18.23
CA GLN A 55 -27.16 -4.72 -18.35
C GLN A 55 -26.06 -5.69 -18.81
N ARG A 56 -24.98 -5.23 -19.48
CA ARG A 56 -23.87 -6.13 -19.91
C ARG A 56 -22.86 -6.46 -18.80
N LEU A 57 -22.81 -5.67 -17.72
CA LEU A 57 -21.89 -5.89 -16.59
C LEU A 57 -22.25 -7.13 -15.73
N LYS A 58 -23.43 -7.73 -15.95
CA LYS A 58 -23.90 -8.89 -15.15
C LYS A 58 -23.57 -10.26 -15.75
N ASP A 59 -23.16 -10.33 -17.02
CA ASP A 59 -23.05 -11.60 -17.77
C ASP A 59 -21.61 -12.06 -18.08
N SER A 60 -20.56 -11.32 -17.71
CA SER A 60 -19.17 -11.75 -17.96
C SER A 60 -18.61 -12.60 -16.82
N THR A 61 -19.01 -13.88 -16.76
CA THR A 61 -18.41 -14.89 -15.89
C THR A 61 -17.16 -15.57 -16.47
N ASN A 62 -16.61 -15.06 -17.58
CA ASN A 62 -15.35 -15.57 -18.17
C ASN A 62 -14.21 -14.59 -17.92
N ASP A 63 -13.32 -15.00 -17.02
CA ASP A 63 -12.27 -14.24 -16.35
C ASP A 63 -10.90 -14.40 -17.03
N TRP A 64 -10.81 -14.18 -18.35
CA TRP A 64 -9.56 -14.28 -19.13
C TRP A 64 -8.94 -12.90 -19.39
N GLY A 65 -8.50 -12.21 -18.34
CA GLY A 65 -7.77 -10.94 -18.48
C GLY A 65 -6.35 -11.06 -17.97
N TYR A 66 -5.37 -10.66 -18.79
CA TYR A 66 -3.97 -10.55 -18.40
C TYR A 66 -3.61 -9.08 -18.13
N LEU A 67 -2.72 -8.87 -17.16
CA LEU A 67 -2.04 -7.60 -16.93
C LEU A 67 -0.60 -7.72 -17.41
N TYR A 68 -0.20 -6.85 -18.35
CA TYR A 68 1.15 -6.78 -18.90
C TYR A 68 1.90 -5.61 -18.30
N VAL A 69 3.15 -5.84 -17.87
CA VAL A 69 4.11 -4.84 -17.41
C VAL A 69 5.31 -4.86 -18.34
N MET A 70 5.70 -3.70 -18.86
CA MET A 70 6.72 -3.61 -19.92
C MET A 70 7.76 -2.51 -19.65
N GLY A 71 9.03 -2.90 -19.79
CA GLY A 71 10.19 -2.02 -19.76
C GLY A 71 10.32 -1.17 -18.50
N GLY A 72 10.84 0.06 -18.64
CA GLY A 72 11.10 0.97 -17.54
C GLY A 72 12.59 1.17 -17.25
N ASP A 73 12.88 1.88 -16.15
CA ASP A 73 14.22 2.30 -15.75
C ASP A 73 14.54 1.87 -14.33
N SER A 74 15.56 1.02 -14.20
CA SER A 74 16.07 0.52 -12.91
C SER A 74 17.33 1.27 -12.43
N PHE A 75 17.72 2.35 -13.10
CA PHE A 75 18.92 3.10 -12.72
C PHE A 75 18.73 3.85 -11.39
N VAL A 76 19.64 3.56 -10.45
CA VAL A 76 19.80 4.26 -9.17
C VAL A 76 21.22 4.80 -9.10
N LYS A 77 21.41 6.03 -8.64
CA LYS A 77 22.75 6.62 -8.50
C LYS A 77 23.35 6.11 -7.19
N THR A 78 24.50 5.44 -7.25
CA THR A 78 25.19 4.97 -6.05
C THR A 78 26.30 5.94 -5.65
N THR A 79 26.51 6.11 -4.35
CA THR A 79 27.68 6.82 -3.78
C THR A 79 28.84 5.88 -3.44
N ASP A 80 28.61 4.56 -3.48
CA ASP A 80 29.64 3.56 -3.19
C ASP A 80 30.54 3.33 -4.42
N GLU A 81 31.80 3.72 -4.30
CA GLU A 81 32.86 3.45 -5.29
C GLU A 81 33.20 1.95 -5.40
N ASP A 82 32.85 1.16 -4.37
CA ASP A 82 33.14 -0.28 -4.27
C ASP A 82 31.95 -1.20 -4.67
N ALA A 83 30.78 -0.63 -4.99
CA ALA A 83 29.62 -1.39 -5.45
C ALA A 83 29.79 -1.81 -6.93
N GLY A 84 30.67 -2.78 -7.15
CA GLY A 84 31.11 -3.24 -8.48
C GLY A 84 30.03 -3.78 -9.43
N GLU A 85 28.76 -3.92 -9.03
CA GLU A 85 27.71 -4.52 -9.89
C GLU A 85 26.27 -4.01 -9.62
N ARG A 86 26.03 -2.70 -9.42
CA ARG A 86 24.65 -2.15 -9.47
C ARG A 86 24.55 -0.85 -10.27
N GLY A 87 24.79 -0.96 -11.57
CA GLY A 87 24.34 0.02 -12.57
C GLY A 87 23.06 -0.49 -13.23
N GLY A 88 21.88 -0.09 -12.73
CA GLY A 88 20.62 -0.35 -13.41
C GLY A 88 20.50 0.43 -14.73
N GLY A 89 19.50 0.13 -15.55
CA GLY A 89 19.39 0.70 -16.89
C GLY A 89 17.99 0.63 -17.46
N TYR A 90 17.83 1.07 -18.71
CA TYR A 90 16.56 0.89 -19.41
C TYR A 90 16.37 -0.59 -19.73
N THR A 91 15.12 -1.01 -19.69
CA THR A 91 14.73 -2.40 -19.88
C THR A 91 13.69 -2.53 -21.00
N ASN A 92 13.57 -3.73 -21.56
CA ASN A 92 12.54 -4.12 -22.51
C ASN A 92 11.95 -5.51 -22.23
N ASP A 93 12.02 -5.94 -20.98
CA ASP A 93 11.35 -7.14 -20.48
C ASP A 93 9.82 -6.95 -20.46
N VAL A 94 9.12 -8.08 -20.54
CA VAL A 94 7.65 -8.19 -20.54
C VAL A 94 7.26 -9.22 -19.50
N TRP A 95 6.48 -8.76 -18.52
CA TRP A 95 5.95 -9.56 -17.43
C TRP A 95 4.44 -9.61 -17.50
N VAL A 96 3.86 -10.75 -17.17
CA VAL A 96 2.43 -11.01 -17.27
C VAL A 96 1.91 -11.63 -15.97
N THR A 97 0.66 -11.31 -15.63
CA THR A 97 -0.06 -11.94 -14.53
C THR A 97 -1.54 -12.06 -14.86
N GLU A 98 -2.15 -13.16 -14.40
CA GLU A 98 -3.60 -13.39 -14.46
C GLU A 98 -4.35 -12.73 -13.30
N GLY A 99 -3.63 -12.04 -12.41
CA GLY A 99 -4.17 -11.46 -11.18
C GLY A 99 -3.95 -12.36 -9.97
N SER A 100 -4.59 -11.98 -8.87
CA SER A 100 -4.36 -12.62 -7.58
C SER A 100 -5.66 -12.92 -6.86
N GLY A 101 -5.65 -14.03 -6.13
CA GLY A 101 -6.53 -14.26 -5.00
C GLY A 101 -5.81 -14.01 -3.68
N TRP A 102 -6.51 -14.25 -2.58
CA TRP A 102 -5.95 -14.19 -1.23
C TRP A 102 -6.18 -15.52 -0.50
N GLU A 103 -5.28 -15.87 0.42
CA GLU A 103 -5.32 -17.05 1.27
C GLU A 103 -4.92 -16.69 2.69
N ILE A 104 -5.43 -17.41 3.70
CA ILE A 104 -4.98 -17.26 5.09
C ILE A 104 -3.72 -18.10 5.30
N TYR A 105 -2.70 -17.47 5.86
CA TYR A 105 -1.48 -18.11 6.31
C TYR A 105 -1.40 -18.05 7.84
N SER A 106 -1.16 -19.20 8.47
CA SER A 106 -1.02 -19.30 9.92
C SER A 106 0.15 -20.21 10.30
N GLU A 107 1.38 -19.70 10.23
CA GLU A 107 2.48 -20.29 11.01
C GLU A 107 2.52 -19.61 12.38
N GLY A 108 2.05 -20.31 13.41
CA GLY A 108 1.96 -19.76 14.78
C GLY A 108 0.56 -19.25 15.17
N SER A 109 0.51 -18.26 16.06
CA SER A 109 -0.73 -17.78 16.69
C SER A 109 -1.36 -16.53 16.06
N LYS A 110 -0.67 -15.84 15.14
CA LYS A 110 -1.17 -14.63 14.47
C LYS A 110 -1.67 -14.97 13.07
N PRO A 111 -2.95 -14.78 12.74
CA PRO A 111 -3.43 -14.93 11.37
C PRO A 111 -2.78 -13.87 10.47
N MET A 112 -2.32 -14.29 9.30
CA MET A 112 -1.84 -13.40 8.27
C MET A 112 -2.60 -13.70 6.98
N ILE A 113 -2.80 -12.69 6.14
CA ILE A 113 -3.34 -12.90 4.80
C ILE A 113 -2.17 -12.90 3.82
N LYS A 114 -2.22 -13.76 2.80
CA LYS A 114 -1.22 -13.98 1.77
C LYS A 114 -1.90 -13.86 0.40
N SER A 115 -1.24 -13.23 -0.56
CA SER A 115 -1.65 -13.08 -1.95
C SER A 115 -1.10 -14.27 -2.72
N THR A 116 -1.91 -14.74 -3.65
CA THR A 116 -1.56 -15.82 -4.56
C THR A 116 -1.17 -15.28 -5.94
N MET A 117 -0.84 -13.98 -6.06
CA MET A 117 -0.41 -13.40 -7.34
C MET A 117 0.88 -14.06 -7.82
N GLU A 118 0.84 -14.58 -9.04
CA GLU A 118 2.02 -15.08 -9.75
C GLU A 118 2.33 -14.16 -10.94
N TRP A 119 3.63 -14.02 -11.22
CA TRP A 119 4.17 -13.19 -12.29
C TRP A 119 5.05 -14.04 -13.18
N ASP A 120 4.74 -14.04 -14.47
CA ASP A 120 5.49 -14.75 -15.50
C ASP A 120 6.31 -13.78 -16.34
N GLU A 121 7.62 -14.02 -16.42
CA GLU A 121 8.51 -13.34 -17.37
C GLU A 121 8.33 -13.97 -18.76
N VAL A 122 7.45 -13.40 -19.58
CA VAL A 122 7.15 -13.94 -20.92
C VAL A 122 8.24 -13.57 -21.93
N ASN A 123 8.92 -12.44 -21.72
CA ASN A 123 10.08 -12.05 -22.51
C ASN A 123 11.10 -11.32 -21.62
N PRO A 124 12.35 -11.81 -21.49
CA PRO A 124 13.37 -11.19 -20.63
C PRO A 124 14.00 -9.91 -21.21
N GLY A 125 13.51 -9.45 -22.36
CA GLY A 125 14.12 -8.37 -23.12
C GLY A 125 15.27 -8.87 -24.01
N ARG A 126 15.46 -8.21 -25.14
CA ARG A 126 16.46 -8.58 -26.15
C ARG A 126 17.26 -7.37 -26.60
N LEU A 127 18.55 -7.59 -26.86
CA LEU A 127 19.48 -6.57 -27.34
C LEU A 127 20.13 -7.01 -28.65
N PRO A 128 20.56 -6.05 -29.50
CA PRO A 128 21.40 -6.36 -30.65
C PRO A 128 22.65 -7.14 -30.24
N PRO A 129 23.12 -8.08 -31.09
CA PRO A 129 24.41 -8.73 -30.87
C PRO A 129 25.57 -7.73 -30.82
N ALA A 130 26.64 -8.11 -30.13
CA ALA A 130 27.82 -7.25 -30.01
C ALA A 130 28.37 -6.83 -31.40
N GLY A 131 28.55 -5.51 -31.58
CA GLY A 131 29.04 -4.95 -32.84
C GLY A 131 27.96 -4.72 -33.90
N VAL A 132 26.68 -4.92 -33.57
CA VAL A 132 25.54 -4.65 -34.45
C VAL A 132 24.79 -3.43 -33.89
N THR A 133 24.52 -2.44 -34.73
CA THR A 133 23.71 -1.29 -34.33
C THR A 133 22.25 -1.72 -34.16
N TYR A 134 21.49 -0.96 -33.37
CA TYR A 134 20.06 -1.25 -33.23
C TYR A 134 19.32 -1.15 -34.59
N GLU A 135 19.71 -0.20 -35.45
CA GLU A 135 19.14 -0.04 -36.79
C GLU A 135 19.42 -1.26 -37.69
N ASP A 136 20.67 -1.76 -37.72
CA ASP A 136 21.04 -2.96 -38.50
C ASP A 136 20.35 -4.22 -37.98
N TRP A 137 20.09 -4.30 -36.67
CA TRP A 137 19.42 -5.44 -36.05
C TRP A 137 17.97 -5.56 -36.53
N ILE A 138 17.25 -4.44 -36.65
CA ILE A 138 15.83 -4.42 -37.04
C ILE A 138 15.59 -4.10 -38.52
N ILE A 139 16.64 -3.95 -39.34
CA ILE A 139 16.54 -3.50 -40.74
C ILE A 139 15.64 -4.39 -41.61
N CYS A 140 15.48 -5.66 -41.21
CA CYS A 140 14.61 -6.63 -41.87
C CYS A 140 13.14 -6.60 -41.42
N GLN A 141 12.70 -5.57 -40.70
CA GLN A 141 11.29 -5.30 -40.49
C GLN A 141 10.68 -4.65 -41.75
N ASP A 142 9.42 -4.97 -42.08
CA ASP A 142 8.78 -4.57 -43.34
C ASP A 142 8.82 -3.06 -43.62
N GLY A 143 8.72 -2.23 -42.56
CA GLY A 143 8.81 -0.77 -42.66
C GLY A 143 10.22 -0.22 -42.94
N LEU A 144 11.27 -1.05 -42.88
CA LEU A 144 12.68 -0.61 -42.97
C LEU A 144 13.47 -1.28 -44.10
N ARG A 145 13.04 -2.46 -44.59
CA ARG A 145 13.72 -3.23 -45.64
C ARG A 145 14.04 -2.44 -46.91
N HIS A 146 13.23 -1.43 -47.26
CA HIS A 146 13.41 -0.58 -48.43
C HIS A 146 14.74 0.22 -48.42
N ARG A 147 15.37 0.37 -47.25
CA ARG A 147 16.65 1.07 -47.10
C ARG A 147 17.86 0.21 -47.43
N LEU A 148 17.67 -1.10 -47.56
CA LEU A 148 18.71 -1.99 -48.06
C LEU A 148 18.83 -1.81 -49.57
N THR A 149 20.07 -1.83 -50.07
CA THR A 149 20.31 -1.86 -51.52
C THR A 149 19.76 -3.12 -52.18
N ASP A 150 19.69 -4.23 -51.42
CA ASP A 150 19.06 -5.49 -51.82
C ASP A 150 18.19 -6.01 -50.66
N PRO A 151 16.87 -5.78 -50.68
CA PRO A 151 15.96 -6.24 -49.63
C PRO A 151 15.85 -7.77 -49.52
N THR A 152 16.23 -8.54 -50.55
CA THR A 152 16.08 -10.01 -50.56
C THR A 152 17.02 -10.71 -49.57
N VAL A 153 18.05 -10.02 -49.09
CA VAL A 153 18.93 -10.53 -48.01
C VAL A 153 18.17 -10.77 -46.70
N CYS A 154 17.00 -10.16 -46.52
CA CYS A 154 16.14 -10.39 -45.36
C CYS A 154 15.31 -11.68 -45.47
N ASP A 155 15.22 -12.28 -46.66
CA ASP A 155 14.49 -13.54 -46.85
C ASP A 155 15.34 -14.76 -46.43
N ASP A 156 16.66 -14.60 -46.33
CA ASP A 156 17.56 -15.61 -45.78
C ASP A 156 17.69 -15.48 -44.25
N THR A 157 16.93 -16.31 -43.52
CA THR A 157 16.96 -16.34 -42.06
C THR A 157 18.16 -17.09 -41.48
N SER A 158 19.12 -17.53 -42.30
CA SER A 158 20.34 -18.21 -41.85
C SER A 158 21.57 -17.29 -41.76
N THR A 159 21.50 -16.09 -42.34
CA THR A 159 22.59 -15.13 -42.36
C THR A 159 22.12 -13.74 -41.93
N ALA A 160 23.04 -12.90 -41.47
CA ALA A 160 22.74 -11.51 -41.14
C ALA A 160 22.49 -10.70 -42.44
N PRO A 161 21.49 -9.80 -42.47
CA PRO A 161 20.65 -9.38 -41.34
C PRO A 161 19.38 -10.22 -41.11
N GLY A 162 18.99 -11.13 -42.01
CA GLY A 162 17.74 -11.90 -41.92
C GLY A 162 17.61 -12.79 -40.69
N ILE A 163 18.73 -13.33 -40.17
CA ILE A 163 18.77 -14.16 -38.95
C ILE A 163 18.25 -13.43 -37.69
N TYR A 164 18.29 -12.09 -37.66
CA TYR A 164 17.89 -11.30 -36.50
C TYR A 164 16.37 -11.16 -36.36
N THR A 165 15.60 -11.45 -37.40
CA THR A 165 14.14 -11.21 -37.43
C THR A 165 13.37 -11.94 -36.32
N ALA A 166 13.81 -13.13 -35.92
CA ALA A 166 13.20 -13.90 -34.83
C ALA A 166 13.48 -13.31 -33.43
N GLU A 167 14.49 -12.44 -33.32
CA GLU A 167 14.95 -11.85 -32.06
C GLU A 167 14.58 -10.38 -31.90
N ASN A 168 14.12 -9.72 -32.97
CA ASN A 168 13.79 -8.29 -32.95
C ASN A 168 12.75 -7.93 -31.88
N MET A 169 13.00 -6.82 -31.20
CA MET A 169 12.14 -6.25 -30.19
C MET A 169 12.45 -4.76 -30.07
N TRP A 170 11.49 -3.96 -29.61
CA TRP A 170 11.69 -2.55 -29.29
C TRP A 170 12.86 -2.32 -28.31
N SER A 171 13.58 -1.23 -28.51
CA SER A 171 14.78 -0.87 -27.75
C SER A 171 14.44 -0.64 -26.27
N PRO A 172 15.31 -0.99 -25.32
CA PRO A 172 15.11 -0.70 -23.90
C PRO A 172 14.74 0.76 -23.66
N ARG A 173 13.63 1.00 -22.94
CA ARG A 173 13.04 2.33 -22.82
C ARG A 173 12.17 2.52 -21.58
N ARG A 174 12.01 3.79 -21.20
CA ARG A 174 11.09 4.25 -20.13
C ARG A 174 10.13 5.31 -20.66
N ASN A 175 9.09 5.60 -19.89
CA ASN A 175 8.10 6.66 -20.17
C ASN A 175 7.44 6.51 -21.56
N HIS A 176 7.38 5.27 -22.03
CA HIS A 176 6.61 4.84 -23.19
C HIS A 176 5.19 4.48 -22.74
N ARG A 177 4.29 4.25 -23.70
CA ARG A 177 2.93 3.77 -23.40
C ARG A 177 2.68 2.42 -24.04
N ALA A 178 1.81 1.65 -23.39
CA ALA A 178 1.30 0.41 -23.92
C ALA A 178 -0.22 0.44 -23.90
N VAL A 179 -0.82 -0.12 -24.94
CA VAL A 179 -2.28 -0.19 -25.10
C VAL A 179 -2.64 -1.50 -25.78
N THR A 180 -3.81 -2.06 -25.47
CA THR A 180 -4.36 -3.19 -26.22
C THR A 180 -5.40 -2.69 -27.22
N LEU A 181 -5.20 -3.02 -28.50
CA LEU A 181 -6.14 -2.74 -29.58
C LEU A 181 -6.39 -4.03 -30.36
N ASP A 182 -7.66 -4.43 -30.50
CA ASP A 182 -8.06 -5.65 -31.22
C ASP A 182 -7.26 -6.90 -30.81
N GLU A 183 -7.15 -7.13 -29.50
CA GLU A 183 -6.37 -8.22 -28.86
C GLU A 183 -4.84 -8.15 -29.05
N ARG A 184 -4.33 -7.15 -29.77
CA ARG A 184 -2.89 -6.92 -29.95
C ARG A 184 -2.36 -5.98 -28.90
N VAL A 185 -1.18 -6.28 -28.35
CA VAL A 185 -0.47 -5.38 -27.43
C VAL A 185 0.41 -4.44 -28.24
N LEU A 186 0.21 -3.14 -28.10
CA LEU A 186 0.99 -2.11 -28.78
C LEU A 186 1.93 -1.39 -27.80
N VAL A 187 3.16 -1.12 -28.21
CA VAL A 187 4.14 -0.27 -27.50
C VAL A 187 4.40 1.00 -28.33
N LEU A 188 4.30 2.16 -27.67
CA LEU A 188 4.28 3.48 -28.29
C LEU A 188 5.37 4.39 -27.70
N GLY A 189 6.31 4.81 -28.56
CA GLY A 189 7.27 5.89 -28.28
C GLY A 189 8.12 5.71 -27.00
N GLY A 190 8.41 6.82 -26.32
CA GLY A 190 9.17 6.85 -25.07
C GLY A 190 10.64 7.28 -25.24
N ARG A 191 11.40 7.21 -24.15
CA ARG A 191 12.85 7.46 -24.16
C ARG A 191 13.60 6.14 -24.15
N ALA A 192 14.34 5.89 -25.21
CA ALA A 192 15.13 4.68 -25.40
C ALA A 192 16.63 4.95 -25.25
N ARG A 193 17.37 3.85 -25.02
CA ARG A 193 18.81 3.76 -25.25
C ARG A 193 19.05 2.81 -26.40
N GLU A 194 19.82 3.26 -27.37
CA GLU A 194 20.17 2.44 -28.55
C GLU A 194 21.67 2.37 -28.70
N ILE A 195 22.18 1.17 -29.00
CA ILE A 195 23.60 0.97 -29.28
C ILE A 195 23.92 1.58 -30.65
N ALA A 196 24.82 2.56 -30.67
CA ALA A 196 25.25 3.27 -31.88
C ALA A 196 26.77 3.41 -31.94
N ASP A 197 27.34 3.30 -33.14
CA ASP A 197 28.76 3.60 -33.38
C ASP A 197 28.97 5.11 -33.60
N ILE A 198 29.93 5.70 -32.88
CA ILE A 198 30.24 7.12 -33.06
C ILE A 198 31.20 7.30 -34.24
N PRO A 199 30.85 8.16 -35.23
CA PRO A 199 31.77 8.54 -36.29
C PRO A 199 33.12 9.01 -35.75
N ARG A 200 34.21 8.47 -36.30
CA ARG A 200 35.59 8.66 -35.83
C ARG A 200 36.00 10.13 -35.70
N ASP A 201 35.40 11.03 -36.49
CA ASP A 201 35.63 12.47 -36.45
C ASP A 201 35.09 13.16 -35.18
N ARG A 202 34.18 12.51 -34.43
CA ARG A 202 33.68 12.95 -33.12
C ARG A 202 34.46 12.38 -31.94
N THR A 203 35.45 11.52 -32.18
CA THR A 203 36.30 10.92 -31.12
C THR A 203 37.50 11.82 -30.81
N VAL A 204 37.86 11.90 -29.52
CA VAL A 204 38.73 12.95 -28.92
C VAL A 204 40.00 13.28 -29.74
N GLY A 205 40.22 14.57 -30.00
CA GLY A 205 41.49 15.12 -30.52
C GLY A 205 42.27 15.84 -29.42
N GLY A 206 43.47 15.34 -29.08
CA GLY A 206 44.41 16.04 -28.20
C GLY A 206 45.18 17.13 -28.93
N ILE A 207 45.60 18.18 -28.21
CA ILE A 207 46.30 19.37 -28.77
C ILE A 207 47.66 19.05 -29.40
N LEU A 208 48.27 17.88 -29.14
CA LEU A 208 49.60 17.50 -29.66
C LEU A 208 49.78 16.02 -30.05
N ALA A 209 48.73 15.19 -30.07
CA ALA A 209 48.84 13.80 -30.50
C ALA A 209 48.10 13.60 -31.85
N PRO A 210 48.68 12.90 -32.84
CA PRO A 210 47.92 12.48 -34.01
C PRO A 210 46.70 11.66 -33.55
N ARG A 211 45.58 11.78 -34.29
CA ARG A 211 44.43 10.88 -34.13
C ARG A 211 44.98 9.45 -34.06
N ILE A 212 44.70 8.75 -32.96
CA ILE A 212 45.21 7.40 -32.68
C ILE A 212 45.03 6.55 -33.94
N GLU A 213 46.12 5.93 -34.42
CA GLU A 213 46.05 5.01 -35.56
C GLU A 213 45.11 3.83 -35.22
N PRO A 214 44.41 3.25 -36.21
CA PRO A 214 43.40 2.23 -36.00
C PRO A 214 43.96 1.04 -35.22
N ASP A 215 43.61 0.97 -33.95
CA ASP A 215 43.75 -0.24 -33.15
C ASP A 215 42.47 -1.07 -33.31
N PRO A 216 42.54 -2.34 -33.73
CA PRO A 216 41.38 -3.23 -33.77
C PRO A 216 40.73 -3.48 -32.39
N PHE A 217 41.30 -3.00 -31.29
CA PHE A 217 40.80 -3.18 -29.94
C PHE A 217 40.06 -1.96 -29.33
N TYR A 218 40.01 -0.79 -29.98
CA TYR A 218 39.21 0.35 -29.50
C TYR A 218 37.88 0.46 -30.24
N SER A 219 36.79 0.26 -29.51
CA SER A 219 35.42 0.33 -30.00
C SER A 219 34.79 1.68 -29.60
N THR A 220 34.18 2.40 -30.55
CA THR A 220 33.59 3.74 -30.35
C THR A 220 32.09 3.72 -30.05
N TRP A 221 31.58 2.55 -29.67
CA TRP A 221 30.18 2.32 -29.36
C TRP A 221 29.74 3.13 -28.13
N ARG A 222 28.59 3.80 -28.25
CA ARG A 222 27.88 4.46 -27.16
C ARG A 222 26.41 4.08 -27.16
N GLU A 223 25.74 4.38 -26.05
CA GLU A 223 24.29 4.28 -25.88
C GLU A 223 23.68 5.69 -25.80
N PRO A 224 23.52 6.42 -26.93
CA PRO A 224 22.79 7.67 -26.92
C PRO A 224 21.36 7.50 -26.40
N SER A 225 20.87 8.51 -25.71
CA SER A 225 19.48 8.56 -25.27
C SER A 225 18.64 9.24 -26.35
N VAL A 226 17.70 8.49 -26.92
CA VAL A 226 16.86 8.94 -28.04
C VAL A 226 15.39 8.91 -27.67
N LEU A 227 14.64 9.91 -28.16
CA LEU A 227 13.18 9.86 -28.10
C LEU A 227 12.65 9.05 -29.27
N LYS A 228 11.54 8.36 -29.05
CA LYS A 228 10.94 7.46 -30.03
C LYS A 228 9.50 7.84 -30.35
N ASN A 229 9.11 7.52 -31.58
CA ASN A 229 7.72 7.48 -32.03
C ASN A 229 7.40 6.25 -32.88
N ASP A 230 8.18 5.20 -32.72
CA ASP A 230 7.89 3.90 -33.29
C ASP A 230 6.68 3.26 -32.59
N VAL A 231 6.01 2.38 -33.32
CA VAL A 231 4.90 1.55 -32.84
C VAL A 231 5.27 0.10 -33.07
N TRP A 232 5.32 -0.67 -31.99
CA TRP A 232 5.55 -2.10 -32.01
C TRP A 232 4.29 -2.84 -31.58
N ALA A 233 4.10 -4.04 -32.11
CA ALA A 233 2.98 -4.89 -31.72
C ALA A 233 3.44 -6.31 -31.38
N SER A 234 2.66 -6.96 -30.53
CA SER A 234 2.72 -8.39 -30.25
C SER A 234 1.32 -8.99 -30.41
N ASP A 235 1.28 -10.15 -31.07
CA ASP A 235 0.09 -10.96 -31.31
C ASP A 235 0.06 -12.23 -30.46
N ASP A 236 1.09 -12.45 -29.65
CA ASP A 236 1.37 -13.68 -28.92
C ASP A 236 1.75 -13.37 -27.47
N GLU A 237 0.92 -12.54 -26.84
CA GLU A 237 0.98 -12.24 -25.40
C GLU A 237 2.32 -11.61 -24.97
N GLY A 238 2.98 -10.87 -25.85
CA GLY A 238 4.24 -10.17 -25.57
C GLY A 238 5.49 -11.02 -25.76
N SER A 239 5.37 -12.27 -26.21
CA SER A 239 6.52 -13.16 -26.40
C SER A 239 7.36 -12.80 -27.64
N THR A 240 6.73 -12.41 -28.75
CA THR A 240 7.40 -11.86 -29.93
C THR A 240 6.84 -10.51 -30.35
N TRP A 241 7.65 -9.75 -31.09
CA TRP A 241 7.35 -8.37 -31.44
C TRP A 241 7.70 -8.08 -32.90
N PHE A 242 6.87 -7.27 -33.55
CA PHE A 242 7.10 -6.79 -34.90
C PHE A 242 6.83 -5.28 -34.98
N LEU A 243 7.54 -4.62 -35.89
CA LEU A 243 7.45 -3.18 -36.05
C LEU A 243 6.25 -2.82 -36.94
N VAL A 244 5.25 -2.17 -36.35
CA VAL A 244 4.05 -1.70 -37.05
C VAL A 244 4.32 -0.41 -37.79
N ASN A 245 4.99 0.53 -37.12
CA ASN A 245 5.36 1.81 -37.69
C ASN A 245 6.77 2.22 -37.22
N PRO A 246 7.74 2.44 -38.14
CA PRO A 246 9.09 2.86 -37.77
C PRO A 246 9.18 4.28 -37.19
N GLY A 247 8.12 5.09 -37.32
CA GLY A 247 8.11 6.47 -36.88
C GLY A 247 8.97 7.36 -37.77
N CYS A 248 9.52 8.43 -37.18
CA CYS A 248 10.33 9.44 -37.86
C CYS A 248 11.50 9.89 -36.98
N GLN A 249 12.59 10.35 -37.58
CA GLN A 249 13.66 11.03 -36.82
C GLN A 249 13.43 12.54 -36.69
N ALA A 250 12.84 13.15 -37.72
CA ALA A 250 12.53 14.57 -37.73
C ALA A 250 11.23 14.85 -36.96
N PRO A 251 11.08 16.05 -36.36
CA PRO A 251 9.83 16.43 -35.73
C PRO A 251 8.76 16.78 -36.78
N GLN A 252 7.55 17.11 -36.31
CA GLN A 252 6.44 17.63 -37.10
C GLN A 252 6.80 18.96 -37.78
N ALA A 253 6.07 19.31 -38.84
CA ALA A 253 6.34 20.51 -39.63
C ALA A 253 6.32 21.81 -38.81
N GLU A 254 5.40 21.95 -37.85
CA GLU A 254 5.33 23.13 -36.96
C GLU A 254 6.52 23.26 -35.99
N ASP A 255 7.18 22.14 -35.67
CA ASP A 255 8.33 22.09 -34.76
C ASP A 255 9.65 22.26 -35.49
N VAL A 256 9.63 22.23 -36.82
CA VAL A 256 10.80 22.54 -37.62
C VAL A 256 11.13 24.00 -37.40
N LEU A 257 12.12 24.24 -36.54
CA LEU A 257 12.62 25.58 -36.31
C LEU A 257 13.05 26.20 -37.63
N ALA A 258 12.70 27.47 -37.80
CA ALA A 258 13.34 28.32 -38.78
C ALA A 258 14.84 28.36 -38.42
N GLY A 259 15.65 27.51 -39.09
CA GLY A 259 17.09 27.42 -38.84
C GLY A 259 17.79 28.79 -38.96
N ASN A 260 19.06 28.86 -38.60
CA ASN A 260 19.85 30.10 -38.70
C ASN A 260 19.79 30.68 -40.14
N GLU A 261 19.67 32.01 -40.27
CA GLU A 261 19.77 32.73 -41.55
C GLU A 261 21.00 32.31 -42.38
N ALA A 262 22.11 32.00 -41.71
CA ALA A 262 23.36 31.58 -42.36
C ALA A 262 23.31 30.16 -42.96
N GLN A 263 22.45 29.27 -42.44
CA GLN A 263 22.27 27.90 -42.95
C GLN A 263 21.02 27.77 -43.83
N GLY A 264 20.35 28.88 -44.15
CA GLY A 264 19.18 28.87 -45.02
C GLY A 264 17.95 28.25 -44.37
N LYS A 265 17.54 28.72 -43.17
CA LYS A 265 16.25 28.50 -42.44
C LYS A 265 15.36 27.31 -42.89
N ALA A 266 15.73 26.05 -42.71
CA ALA A 266 14.85 24.93 -43.11
C ALA A 266 15.13 23.66 -42.30
N GLY A 267 14.96 23.76 -40.98
CA GLY A 267 15.42 22.72 -40.07
C GLY A 267 16.95 22.57 -40.06
N VAL A 268 17.41 21.38 -39.68
CA VAL A 268 18.84 21.03 -39.63
C VAL A 268 19.29 20.39 -40.94
N LEU A 269 20.57 20.58 -41.32
CA LEU A 269 21.13 20.03 -42.57
C LEU A 269 20.91 18.52 -42.71
N ALA A 270 20.94 17.78 -41.59
CA ALA A 270 20.71 16.33 -41.55
C ALA A 270 19.29 15.91 -42.01
N ASN A 271 18.31 16.82 -41.96
CA ASN A 271 16.93 16.53 -42.36
C ASN A 271 16.60 17.12 -43.74
N LYS A 272 17.59 17.62 -44.49
CA LYS A 272 17.34 18.12 -45.84
C LYS A 272 17.01 16.96 -46.78
N CYS A 273 15.98 17.11 -47.58
CA CYS A 273 15.51 16.08 -48.50
C CYS A 273 15.25 16.64 -49.91
N SER A 274 15.07 15.74 -50.87
CA SER A 274 14.62 16.02 -52.23
C SER A 274 13.42 15.18 -52.64
N ALA A 275 13.25 14.00 -52.04
CA ALA A 275 12.09 13.12 -52.15
C ALA A 275 11.78 12.47 -50.79
N ASP A 276 10.60 11.86 -50.67
CA ASP A 276 10.19 11.17 -49.44
C ASP A 276 11.13 10.00 -49.09
N ASP A 277 11.70 9.33 -50.10
CA ASP A 277 12.69 8.25 -49.93
C ASP A 277 14.00 8.71 -49.25
N ASP A 278 14.27 10.03 -49.21
CA ASP A 278 15.41 10.58 -48.47
C ASP A 278 15.14 10.65 -46.95
N CYS A 279 13.89 10.47 -46.52
CA CYS A 279 13.46 10.61 -45.14
C CYS A 279 13.40 9.27 -44.38
N TYR A 280 13.63 9.33 -43.07
CA TYR A 280 13.58 8.14 -42.22
C TYR A 280 12.14 7.69 -41.97
N GLY A 281 11.89 6.39 -42.14
CA GLY A 281 10.64 5.73 -41.74
C GLY A 281 9.45 6.25 -42.55
N VAL A 282 8.44 6.78 -41.86
CA VAL A 282 7.27 7.39 -42.51
C VAL A 282 7.42 8.89 -42.77
N GLY A 283 8.62 9.45 -42.58
CA GLY A 283 8.87 10.88 -42.81
C GLY A 283 8.60 11.31 -44.25
N VAL A 284 8.09 12.53 -44.42
CA VAL A 284 7.76 13.10 -45.74
C VAL A 284 8.57 14.36 -46.01
N CYS A 285 8.92 14.58 -47.27
CA CYS A 285 9.76 15.69 -47.70
C CYS A 285 8.91 16.92 -48.02
N VAL A 286 8.91 17.90 -47.12
CA VAL A 286 8.01 19.06 -47.19
C VAL A 286 8.78 20.36 -47.39
N ASP A 287 8.26 21.23 -48.26
CA ASP A 287 8.71 22.61 -48.39
C ASP A 287 8.17 23.45 -47.23
N THR A 288 8.93 23.47 -46.14
CA THR A 288 8.57 24.16 -44.89
C THR A 288 8.43 25.67 -45.03
N ARG A 289 8.81 26.25 -46.18
CA ARG A 289 8.70 27.70 -46.46
C ARG A 289 7.72 28.07 -47.56
N GLY A 290 7.30 27.11 -48.39
CA GLY A 290 6.58 27.40 -49.63
C GLY A 290 7.40 28.18 -50.66
N ASP A 291 8.74 28.11 -50.63
CA ASP A 291 9.64 28.82 -51.56
C ASP A 291 10.19 27.94 -52.70
N GLY A 292 9.85 26.65 -52.69
CA GLY A 292 10.21 25.65 -53.69
C GLY A 292 11.68 25.23 -53.65
N ARG A 293 12.44 25.60 -52.62
CA ARG A 293 13.90 25.36 -52.55
C ARG A 293 14.37 24.74 -51.25
N HIS A 294 13.56 24.79 -50.20
CA HIS A 294 13.94 24.39 -48.86
C HIS A 294 13.07 23.26 -48.34
N PHE A 295 13.40 22.06 -48.81
CA PHE A 295 12.71 20.84 -48.42
C PHE A 295 13.39 20.19 -47.21
N THR A 296 12.57 19.83 -46.24
CA THR A 296 12.99 19.21 -44.98
C THR A 296 12.09 18.01 -44.71
N CYS A 297 12.69 16.91 -44.25
CA CYS A 297 11.94 15.78 -43.72
C CYS A 297 11.15 16.23 -42.49
N VAL A 298 9.86 15.95 -42.49
CA VAL A 298 8.95 16.18 -41.38
C VAL A 298 8.19 14.91 -41.06
N CYS A 299 7.78 14.74 -39.81
CA CYS A 299 6.97 13.60 -39.44
C CYS A 299 5.48 13.85 -39.75
N PRO A 300 4.82 12.98 -40.53
CA PRO A 300 3.37 13.07 -40.76
C PRO A 300 2.54 12.45 -39.61
N MET A 301 3.20 12.08 -38.51
CA MET A 301 2.58 11.61 -37.28
C MET A 301 3.15 12.38 -36.08
N TRP A 302 2.75 12.00 -34.87
CA TRP A 302 3.30 12.60 -33.65
C TRP A 302 4.84 12.47 -33.60
N SER A 303 5.50 13.59 -33.33
CA SER A 303 6.97 13.67 -33.16
C SER A 303 7.52 12.70 -32.11
N PRO A 304 8.78 12.23 -32.22
CA PRO A 304 9.47 11.46 -31.18
C PRO A 304 9.37 12.10 -29.80
N ARG A 305 8.76 11.38 -28.84
CA ARG A 305 8.38 11.94 -27.53
C ARG A 305 8.31 10.89 -26.43
N GLU A 306 8.42 11.37 -25.20
CA GLU A 306 8.14 10.59 -23.99
C GLU A 306 7.18 11.36 -23.08
N LEU A 307 6.75 10.71 -21.98
CA LEU A 307 5.80 11.27 -21.00
C LEU A 307 4.50 11.75 -21.66
N HIS A 308 4.18 11.23 -22.84
CA HIS A 308 2.87 11.36 -23.47
C HIS A 308 1.91 10.39 -22.80
N ALA A 309 0.61 10.62 -22.95
CA ALA A 309 -0.40 9.66 -22.53
C ALA A 309 -1.00 8.97 -23.75
N ALA A 310 -1.53 7.76 -23.55
CA ALA A 310 -2.26 7.03 -24.58
C ALA A 310 -3.52 6.40 -24.00
N ALA A 311 -4.57 6.34 -24.80
CA ALA A 311 -5.83 5.69 -24.45
C ALA A 311 -6.44 5.02 -25.68
N VAL A 312 -7.26 4.01 -25.45
CA VAL A 312 -8.04 3.34 -26.51
C VAL A 312 -9.51 3.68 -26.33
N HIS A 313 -10.14 4.13 -27.41
CA HIS A 313 -11.57 4.40 -27.45
C HIS A 313 -12.09 4.13 -28.85
N ASP A 314 -13.24 3.45 -28.95
CA ASP A 314 -13.91 3.13 -30.21
C ASP A 314 -12.97 2.50 -31.28
N GLY A 315 -12.20 1.49 -30.89
CA GLY A 315 -11.26 0.81 -31.79
C GLY A 315 -10.14 1.71 -32.33
N SER A 316 -9.89 2.85 -31.67
CA SER A 316 -8.82 3.78 -32.04
C SER A 316 -7.91 4.04 -30.85
N VAL A 317 -6.61 4.08 -31.12
CA VAL A 317 -5.59 4.53 -30.19
C VAL A 317 -5.45 6.04 -30.31
N TYR A 318 -5.39 6.72 -29.17
CA TYR A 318 -5.10 8.13 -29.06
C TYR A 318 -3.74 8.33 -28.40
N VAL A 319 -2.93 9.26 -28.92
CA VAL A 319 -1.68 9.74 -28.31
C VAL A 319 -1.85 11.22 -28.01
N VAL A 320 -1.59 11.60 -26.75
CA VAL A 320 -1.93 12.93 -26.21
C VAL A 320 -0.71 13.56 -25.56
N GLY A 321 -0.37 14.77 -26.00
CA GLY A 321 0.67 15.61 -25.41
C GLY A 321 2.02 14.93 -25.28
N GLY A 322 2.70 15.15 -24.15
CA GLY A 322 4.06 14.68 -23.90
C GLY A 322 5.10 15.75 -24.22
N PHE A 323 6.36 15.35 -24.25
CA PHE A 323 7.43 16.27 -24.61
C PHE A 323 8.32 15.74 -25.73
N VAL A 324 8.71 16.66 -26.61
CA VAL A 324 9.62 16.47 -27.72
C VAL A 324 10.94 17.18 -27.45
N SER A 325 11.99 16.78 -28.17
CA SER A 325 13.28 17.47 -28.17
C SER A 325 13.26 18.62 -29.18
N VAL A 326 13.53 19.85 -28.74
CA VAL A 326 13.57 21.04 -29.61
C VAL A 326 14.95 21.71 -29.53
N ARG A 327 15.56 21.97 -30.68
CA ARG A 327 16.92 22.55 -30.77
C ARG A 327 16.90 24.09 -30.74
N ARG A 328 16.72 24.76 -29.60
CA ARG A 328 16.64 26.24 -29.59
C ARG A 328 17.95 27.00 -29.84
N SER A 329 19.11 26.35 -29.94
CA SER A 329 20.40 27.03 -30.19
C SER A 329 20.89 26.90 -31.63
N SER A 330 21.31 28.04 -32.20
CA SER A 330 21.88 28.18 -33.54
C SER A 330 23.37 27.84 -33.57
N CYS A 331 23.79 26.77 -32.90
CA CYS A 331 25.16 26.32 -33.05
C CYS A 331 25.28 25.75 -34.47
N GLY A 332 26.28 26.21 -35.24
CA GLY A 332 26.53 25.68 -36.59
C GLY A 332 26.80 24.17 -36.58
N ASP A 333 27.15 23.62 -37.74
CA ASP A 333 27.24 22.17 -38.05
C ASP A 333 27.96 21.25 -37.03
N TYR A 334 28.72 21.80 -36.07
CA TYR A 334 29.62 21.04 -35.19
C TYR A 334 29.56 21.44 -33.69
N ALA A 335 28.66 22.33 -33.24
CA ALA A 335 28.78 22.96 -31.92
C ALA A 335 27.56 22.82 -30.98
N CYS A 336 26.50 22.10 -31.37
CA CYS A 336 25.55 21.62 -30.36
C CYS A 336 26.22 20.42 -29.67
N GLY A 337 26.51 20.54 -28.38
CA GLY A 337 26.76 19.37 -27.52
C GLY A 337 25.66 18.33 -27.73
N ASP A 338 26.00 17.07 -27.50
CA ASP A 338 25.25 15.88 -27.93
C ASP A 338 23.71 16.06 -27.93
N VAL A 339 23.09 15.46 -28.95
CA VAL A 339 21.65 15.17 -29.02
C VAL A 339 21.10 14.40 -27.80
N ASP A 340 21.98 14.02 -26.89
CA ASP A 340 21.73 13.38 -25.61
C ASP A 340 21.15 14.39 -24.60
N ALA A 341 19.82 14.40 -24.50
CA ALA A 341 19.02 14.87 -23.35
C ALA A 341 19.16 16.33 -22.86
N GLY A 342 20.08 17.14 -23.38
CA GLY A 342 20.28 18.56 -23.03
C GLY A 342 19.55 19.56 -23.96
N ALA A 343 18.78 19.07 -24.93
CA ALA A 343 17.95 19.91 -25.79
C ALA A 343 16.78 20.52 -25.00
N TYR A 344 16.29 21.68 -25.45
CA TYR A 344 15.13 22.31 -24.83
C TYR A 344 13.90 21.43 -25.02
N ARG A 345 13.07 21.30 -23.98
CA ARG A 345 11.82 20.55 -24.06
C ARG A 345 10.78 21.38 -24.82
N GLY A 346 10.18 20.78 -25.83
CA GLY A 346 8.93 21.25 -26.43
C GLY A 346 7.79 20.46 -25.83
N TYR A 347 7.01 21.06 -24.94
CA TYR A 347 5.82 20.41 -24.42
C TYR A 347 4.67 20.54 -25.41
N LYS A 348 3.93 19.45 -25.58
CA LYS A 348 2.95 19.31 -26.65
C LYS A 348 1.51 19.34 -26.15
N SER A 349 0.64 19.95 -26.95
CA SER A 349 -0.81 20.04 -26.78
C SER A 349 -1.58 19.34 -27.91
N ASP A 350 -0.87 18.56 -28.74
CA ASP A 350 -1.44 17.85 -29.87
C ASP A 350 -2.04 16.50 -29.46
N ILE A 351 -2.97 16.05 -30.30
CA ILE A 351 -3.72 14.81 -30.15
C ILE A 351 -3.72 14.11 -31.49
N TRP A 352 -3.31 12.85 -31.46
CA TRP A 352 -3.21 12.01 -32.63
C TRP A 352 -4.07 10.77 -32.43
N ARG A 353 -4.67 10.29 -33.51
CA ARG A 353 -5.53 9.11 -33.52
C ARG A 353 -5.08 8.13 -34.60
N SER A 354 -5.16 6.84 -34.32
CA SER A 354 -4.99 5.78 -35.31
C SER A 354 -5.91 4.61 -35.02
N SER A 355 -6.43 3.97 -36.06
CA SER A 355 -7.21 2.71 -35.94
C SER A 355 -6.36 1.45 -36.12
N ASP A 356 -5.09 1.58 -36.50
CA ASP A 356 -4.22 0.45 -36.83
C ASP A 356 -2.77 0.58 -36.34
N GLY A 357 -2.41 1.73 -35.75
CA GLY A 357 -1.06 2.07 -35.34
C GLY A 357 -0.11 2.46 -36.50
N VAL A 358 -0.56 2.33 -37.74
CA VAL A 358 0.21 2.62 -38.96
C VAL A 358 -0.10 4.03 -39.45
N ALA A 359 -1.36 4.32 -39.78
CA ALA A 359 -1.79 5.64 -40.25
C ALA A 359 -2.28 6.47 -39.06
N TRP A 360 -1.75 7.70 -38.93
CA TRP A 360 -2.07 8.59 -37.83
C TRP A 360 -2.67 9.90 -38.34
N ASP A 361 -3.83 10.24 -37.79
CA ASP A 361 -4.53 11.49 -38.06
C ASP A 361 -4.31 12.49 -36.91
N ALA A 362 -3.93 13.72 -37.26
CA ALA A 362 -3.91 14.83 -36.31
C ALA A 362 -5.36 15.26 -36.02
N VAL A 363 -5.86 14.93 -34.84
CA VAL A 363 -7.18 15.35 -34.35
C VAL A 363 -7.15 16.84 -34.04
N THR A 364 -6.12 17.27 -33.33
CA THR A 364 -5.80 18.69 -33.12
C THR A 364 -4.32 18.82 -32.85
N LEU A 365 -3.70 19.89 -33.34
CA LEU A 365 -2.31 20.23 -33.04
C LEU A 365 -2.20 21.20 -31.85
N GLU A 366 -3.32 21.85 -31.49
CA GLU A 366 -3.41 22.84 -30.43
C GLU A 366 -4.74 22.68 -29.68
N ALA A 367 -4.75 21.85 -28.65
CA ALA A 367 -5.94 21.54 -27.88
C ALA A 367 -6.38 22.66 -26.89
N GLY A 368 -5.74 23.84 -26.92
CA GLY A 368 -6.12 25.01 -26.13
C GLY A 368 -5.62 25.02 -24.68
N TRP A 369 -5.34 23.86 -24.09
CA TRP A 369 -4.58 23.76 -22.85
C TRP A 369 -3.08 23.90 -23.11
N GLN A 370 -2.34 24.39 -22.11
CA GLN A 370 -0.89 24.56 -22.23
C GLN A 370 -0.21 23.21 -22.43
N GLY A 371 0.58 23.08 -23.51
CA GLY A 371 1.32 21.87 -23.84
C GLY A 371 2.09 21.33 -22.64
N ARG A 372 1.98 20.03 -22.39
CA ARG A 372 2.48 19.38 -21.18
C ARG A 372 2.80 17.91 -21.38
N GLY A 373 3.72 17.42 -20.57
CA GLY A 373 4.02 16.00 -20.43
C GLY A 373 3.71 15.52 -19.02
N ASP A 374 3.79 14.21 -18.83
CA ASP A 374 3.71 13.58 -17.51
C ASP A 374 2.39 13.87 -16.78
N HIS A 375 1.34 14.05 -17.57
CA HIS A 375 -0.04 14.26 -17.16
C HIS A 375 -0.79 12.92 -17.14
N GLY A 376 -1.89 12.88 -16.39
CA GLY A 376 -2.82 11.77 -16.43
C GLY A 376 -3.82 11.90 -17.57
N LEU A 377 -4.30 10.77 -18.08
CA LEU A 377 -5.31 10.67 -19.13
C LEU A 377 -6.30 9.57 -18.77
N PHE A 378 -7.59 9.84 -18.88
CA PHE A 378 -8.62 8.80 -18.81
C PHE A 378 -9.79 9.14 -19.74
N VAL A 379 -10.57 8.13 -20.08
CA VAL A 379 -11.77 8.27 -20.92
C VAL A 379 -12.99 7.80 -20.14
N TYR A 380 -14.01 8.64 -20.04
CA TYR A 380 -15.26 8.31 -19.36
C TYR A 380 -16.44 8.97 -20.08
N SER A 381 -17.54 8.23 -20.29
CA SER A 381 -18.77 8.75 -20.90
C SER A 381 -18.54 9.53 -22.22
N ASP A 382 -17.79 8.93 -23.14
CA ASP A 382 -17.43 9.53 -24.45
C ASP A 382 -16.73 10.90 -24.32
N ARG A 383 -16.01 11.11 -23.22
CA ARG A 383 -15.14 12.25 -23.00
C ARG A 383 -13.74 11.80 -22.65
N MET A 384 -12.76 12.54 -23.16
CA MET A 384 -11.37 12.38 -22.81
C MET A 384 -10.96 13.46 -21.82
N TYR A 385 -10.31 13.08 -20.73
CA TYR A 385 -9.91 13.98 -19.66
C TYR A 385 -8.39 13.99 -19.49
N ILE A 386 -7.82 15.18 -19.32
CA ILE A 386 -6.41 15.40 -18.96
C ILE A 386 -6.35 15.96 -17.54
N VAL A 387 -5.43 15.43 -16.74
CA VAL A 387 -5.29 15.77 -15.31
C VAL A 387 -3.85 16.13 -14.98
N GLY A 388 -3.61 17.37 -14.56
CA GLY A 388 -2.31 17.84 -14.07
C GLY A 388 -1.18 17.78 -15.13
N GLY A 389 0.04 17.54 -14.69
CA GLY A 389 1.24 17.37 -15.52
C GLY A 389 2.25 18.51 -15.42
N ALA A 390 3.31 18.41 -16.21
CA ALA A 390 4.43 19.37 -16.26
C ALA A 390 4.43 20.13 -17.59
N ALA A 391 4.52 21.47 -17.52
CA ALA A 391 4.60 22.37 -18.67
C ALA A 391 5.78 23.36 -18.56
N ASP A 392 6.01 24.15 -19.62
CA ASP A 392 7.01 25.23 -19.62
C ASP A 392 6.52 26.42 -18.78
N GLY A 393 7.24 26.79 -17.72
CA GLY A 393 6.92 27.96 -16.89
C GLY A 393 7.25 29.31 -17.54
N GLY A 394 7.94 29.32 -18.69
CA GLY A 394 8.30 30.52 -19.44
C GLY A 394 9.56 31.25 -18.95
N ASP A 395 10.02 30.98 -17.72
CA ASP A 395 11.28 31.46 -17.14
C ASP A 395 12.42 30.42 -17.20
N GLY A 396 12.21 29.33 -17.94
CA GLY A 396 13.10 28.18 -17.98
C GLY A 396 12.89 27.17 -16.85
N ARG A 397 11.90 27.39 -15.98
CA ARG A 397 11.47 26.41 -14.98
C ARG A 397 10.29 25.57 -15.49
N VAL A 398 10.09 24.43 -14.85
CA VAL A 398 8.89 23.60 -15.06
C VAL A 398 7.76 24.15 -14.20
N SER A 399 6.57 24.27 -14.77
CA SER A 399 5.34 24.56 -14.04
C SER A 399 4.53 23.27 -13.87
N PHE A 400 4.13 22.97 -12.63
CA PHE A 400 3.30 21.82 -12.30
C PHE A 400 1.84 22.24 -12.26
N MET A 401 1.00 21.47 -12.94
CA MET A 401 -0.39 21.84 -13.19
C MET A 401 -1.34 21.11 -12.24
N ASN A 402 -2.43 21.78 -11.85
CA ASN A 402 -3.53 21.21 -11.06
C ASN A 402 -4.91 21.35 -11.70
N ASP A 403 -4.95 21.66 -12.99
CA ASP A 403 -6.16 21.78 -13.78
C ASP A 403 -6.60 20.43 -14.33
N VAL A 404 -7.90 20.35 -14.64
CA VAL A 404 -8.55 19.22 -15.30
C VAL A 404 -9.28 19.74 -16.52
N TRP A 405 -8.94 19.18 -17.68
CA TRP A 405 -9.51 19.55 -18.98
C TRP A 405 -10.22 18.35 -19.58
N TYR A 406 -11.30 18.58 -20.31
CA TYR A 406 -11.98 17.54 -21.07
C TYR A 406 -12.40 17.99 -22.47
N ALA A 407 -12.54 17.03 -23.37
CA ALA A 407 -13.17 17.21 -24.66
C ALA A 407 -14.12 16.03 -24.94
N ASP A 408 -15.23 16.33 -25.60
CA ASP A 408 -16.13 15.30 -26.11
C ASP A 408 -15.41 14.54 -27.25
N LEU A 409 -15.46 13.20 -27.18
CA LEU A 409 -14.94 12.34 -28.22
C LEU A 409 -15.95 12.28 -29.38
N PRO A 410 -15.47 12.16 -30.63
CA PRO A 410 -16.36 12.00 -31.78
C PRO A 410 -17.26 10.77 -31.60
N GLU A 411 -18.53 10.87 -31.98
CA GLU A 411 -19.44 9.71 -31.94
C GLU A 411 -18.88 8.56 -32.78
N SER A 412 -19.04 7.33 -32.28
CA SER A 412 -18.56 6.13 -32.94
C SER A 412 -19.05 6.03 -34.38
N GLY A 413 -18.11 5.78 -35.31
CA GLY A 413 -18.39 5.66 -36.74
C GLY A 413 -18.76 6.96 -37.47
N SER A 414 -18.77 8.13 -36.80
CA SER A 414 -19.06 9.42 -37.44
C SER A 414 -17.95 9.91 -38.38
N GLY A 415 -16.76 9.31 -38.31
CA GLY A 415 -15.56 9.79 -39.00
C GLY A 415 -15.09 11.18 -38.53
N GLY A 416 -15.70 11.71 -37.46
CA GLY A 416 -15.33 13.00 -36.89
C GLY A 416 -13.90 12.95 -36.33
N THR A 417 -13.14 14.00 -36.61
CA THR A 417 -11.76 14.19 -36.14
C THR A 417 -11.60 15.47 -35.32
N ASP A 418 -12.67 16.24 -35.12
CA ASP A 418 -12.57 17.54 -34.43
C ASP A 418 -12.70 17.36 -32.92
N MET A 419 -11.56 17.45 -32.21
CA MET A 419 -11.49 17.64 -30.76
C MET A 419 -10.76 18.94 -30.43
N SER A 420 -10.94 19.98 -31.23
CA SER A 420 -10.28 21.29 -31.02
C SER A 420 -10.85 22.08 -29.84
N SER A 421 -12.04 21.74 -29.37
CA SER A 421 -12.74 22.44 -28.30
C SER A 421 -12.62 21.70 -26.97
N TRP A 422 -11.68 22.15 -26.12
CA TRP A 422 -11.50 21.64 -24.76
C TRP A 422 -12.10 22.59 -23.73
N ASN A 423 -12.79 22.01 -22.75
CA ASN A 423 -13.42 22.74 -21.65
C ASN A 423 -12.70 22.42 -20.34
N THR A 424 -12.65 23.39 -19.42
CA THR A 424 -12.25 23.11 -18.04
C THR A 424 -13.39 22.39 -17.34
N SER A 425 -13.08 21.29 -16.64
CA SER A 425 -14.07 20.59 -15.82
C SER A 425 -14.57 21.47 -14.68
N ALA A 426 -15.78 21.23 -14.16
CA ALA A 426 -16.25 21.89 -12.94
C ALA A 426 -15.30 21.64 -11.74
N ALA A 427 -14.53 20.55 -11.79
CA ALA A 427 -13.48 20.18 -10.84
C ALA A 427 -12.09 20.79 -11.15
N SER A 428 -11.97 21.77 -12.06
CA SER A 428 -10.67 22.30 -12.55
C SER A 428 -9.90 23.16 -11.54
N SER A 429 -10.54 23.58 -10.44
CA SER A 429 -9.87 24.16 -9.26
C SER A 429 -9.55 23.02 -8.27
N ALA A 430 -8.81 22.03 -8.73
CA ALA A 430 -8.60 20.83 -7.92
C ALA A 430 -7.86 21.15 -6.63
N ALA A 431 -8.34 20.62 -5.51
CA ALA A 431 -7.80 20.89 -4.17
C ALA A 431 -6.38 20.35 -3.97
N TRP A 432 -5.95 19.40 -4.81
CA TRP A 432 -4.61 18.87 -4.80
C TRP A 432 -3.59 19.84 -5.43
N SER A 433 -2.37 19.85 -4.89
CA SER A 433 -1.28 20.67 -5.42
C SER A 433 -0.87 20.24 -6.82
N GLY A 434 -0.45 21.20 -7.66
CA GLY A 434 0.08 20.91 -8.99
C GLY A 434 1.18 19.87 -8.95
N ARG A 435 1.12 18.90 -9.88
CA ARG A 435 1.96 17.70 -9.87
C ARG A 435 2.14 17.09 -11.25
N ALA A 436 3.20 16.29 -11.38
CA ALA A 436 3.49 15.46 -12.56
C ALA A 436 3.95 14.06 -12.12
N GLY A 437 3.88 13.08 -13.02
CA GLY A 437 4.31 11.70 -12.75
C GLY A 437 3.44 11.01 -11.72
N HIS A 438 2.27 11.59 -11.45
CA HIS A 438 1.17 10.99 -10.71
C HIS A 438 0.46 9.99 -11.60
N GLN A 439 -0.21 9.05 -10.94
CA GLN A 439 -1.04 8.06 -11.61
C GLN A 439 -2.48 8.53 -11.66
N VAL A 440 -3.16 8.24 -12.77
CA VAL A 440 -4.60 8.50 -12.91
C VAL A 440 -5.29 7.23 -13.38
N VAL A 441 -6.24 6.75 -12.59
CA VAL A 441 -6.97 5.51 -12.87
C VAL A 441 -8.46 5.77 -12.72
N LEU A 442 -9.23 5.34 -13.72
CA LEU A 442 -10.68 5.28 -13.66
C LEU A 442 -11.11 3.92 -13.11
N GLU A 443 -11.73 3.92 -11.95
CA GLU A 443 -12.49 2.82 -11.42
C GLU A 443 -13.91 2.88 -11.98
N VAL A 444 -14.33 1.83 -12.69
CA VAL A 444 -15.68 1.72 -13.26
C VAL A 444 -16.64 1.06 -12.27
N PRO A 445 -17.94 1.37 -12.30
CA PRO A 445 -18.94 0.75 -11.42
C PRO A 445 -18.93 -0.79 -11.50
N ALA A 446 -18.75 -1.44 -10.36
CA ALA A 446 -18.70 -2.90 -10.21
C ALA A 446 -19.45 -3.34 -8.95
N ALA A 447 -19.69 -4.65 -8.81
CA ALA A 447 -20.41 -5.21 -7.66
C ALA A 447 -19.70 -4.96 -6.32
N ILE A 448 -18.37 -4.84 -6.35
CA ILE A 448 -17.52 -4.72 -5.16
C ILE A 448 -17.22 -3.27 -4.75
N ASN A 449 -17.42 -2.28 -5.63
CA ASN A 449 -17.18 -0.86 -5.32
C ASN A 449 -18.46 -0.08 -5.08
N ALA A 450 -18.38 1.23 -4.88
CA ALA A 450 -19.54 2.08 -4.59
C ALA A 450 -20.56 2.22 -5.75
N PHE A 451 -20.54 1.36 -6.78
CA PHE A 451 -21.36 1.42 -8.00
C PHE A 451 -21.35 2.81 -8.68
N SER A 452 -20.32 3.61 -8.40
CA SER A 452 -20.14 4.95 -8.93
C SER A 452 -18.77 5.04 -9.61
N PRO A 453 -18.65 5.65 -10.79
CA PRO A 453 -17.38 5.78 -11.48
C PRO A 453 -16.50 6.79 -10.73
N ARG A 454 -15.31 6.36 -10.34
CA ARG A 454 -14.38 7.18 -9.56
C ARG A 454 -13.04 7.27 -10.24
N VAL A 455 -12.47 8.47 -10.23
CA VAL A 455 -11.13 8.72 -10.76
C VAL A 455 -10.19 8.95 -9.59
N TYR A 456 -9.07 8.23 -9.56
CA TYR A 456 -8.03 8.42 -8.55
C TYR A 456 -6.84 9.17 -9.13
N VAL A 457 -6.26 10.07 -8.34
CA VAL A 457 -4.95 10.70 -8.57
C VAL A 457 -4.03 10.25 -7.43
N ILE A 458 -2.97 9.52 -7.76
CA ILE A 458 -2.08 8.89 -6.77
C ILE A 458 -0.65 9.40 -6.94
N GLY A 459 -0.09 9.97 -5.86
CA GLY A 459 1.31 10.37 -5.76
C GLY A 459 1.72 11.44 -6.78
N GLY A 460 2.90 11.27 -7.36
CA GLY A 460 3.53 12.23 -8.27
C GLY A 460 4.61 13.06 -7.57
N HIS A 461 5.08 14.12 -8.23
CA HIS A 461 6.08 15.02 -7.68
C HIS A 461 5.78 16.48 -8.05
N ASN A 462 6.30 17.39 -7.24
CA ASN A 462 6.32 18.82 -7.50
C ASN A 462 7.60 19.45 -6.94
N HIS A 463 7.65 20.79 -6.81
CA HIS A 463 8.81 21.49 -6.26
C HIS A 463 9.12 21.15 -4.79
N ALA A 464 8.16 20.66 -4.02
CA ALA A 464 8.35 20.29 -2.61
C ALA A 464 8.94 18.88 -2.45
N GLY A 465 8.73 17.99 -3.42
CA GLY A 465 9.24 16.62 -3.38
C GLY A 465 8.29 15.62 -4.03
N ILE A 466 8.49 14.35 -3.69
CA ILE A 466 7.61 13.24 -4.10
C ILE A 466 6.42 13.19 -3.14
N LEU A 467 5.24 13.07 -3.72
CA LEU A 467 3.96 13.16 -3.04
C LEU A 467 3.46 11.75 -2.70
N LYS A 468 2.82 11.60 -1.55
CA LYS A 468 2.24 10.34 -1.05
C LYS A 468 0.71 10.32 -1.05
N ASP A 469 0.09 11.47 -1.28
CA ASP A 469 -1.35 11.65 -1.19
C ASP A 469 -2.11 10.98 -2.34
N THR A 470 -3.31 10.50 -2.03
CA THR A 470 -4.27 9.97 -2.98
C THR A 470 -5.53 10.84 -2.93
N TRP A 471 -6.11 11.12 -4.09
CA TRP A 471 -7.34 11.89 -4.26
C TRP A 471 -8.32 11.11 -5.11
N SER A 472 -9.60 11.25 -4.82
CA SER A 472 -10.68 10.62 -5.58
C SER A 472 -11.69 11.66 -6.04
N TRP A 473 -12.28 11.43 -7.21
CA TRP A 473 -13.37 12.24 -7.75
C TRP A 473 -14.45 11.34 -8.32
N ASP A 474 -15.69 11.51 -7.86
CA ASP A 474 -16.87 10.90 -8.48
C ASP A 474 -17.20 11.64 -9.78
N VAL A 475 -16.83 11.05 -10.91
CA VAL A 475 -16.96 11.69 -12.22
C VAL A 475 -18.41 11.71 -12.71
N SER A 476 -19.32 10.93 -12.10
CA SER A 476 -20.74 10.97 -12.47
C SER A 476 -21.43 12.28 -12.03
N GLU A 477 -20.90 12.95 -11.01
CA GLU A 477 -21.49 14.16 -10.44
C GLU A 477 -21.03 15.45 -11.13
N GLU A 478 -20.24 15.41 -12.22
CA GLU A 478 -19.62 16.58 -12.89
C GLU A 478 -20.60 17.75 -13.17
N THR A 479 -21.90 17.49 -13.32
CA THR A 479 -22.93 18.51 -13.57
C THR A 479 -23.47 19.20 -12.31
N SER A 480 -23.07 18.73 -11.13
CA SER A 480 -23.52 19.20 -9.83
C SER A 480 -22.57 20.27 -9.30
N ALA A 481 -23.11 21.31 -8.64
CA ALA A 481 -22.32 22.37 -7.98
C ALA A 481 -21.46 21.90 -6.78
N GLY A 482 -21.28 20.59 -6.61
CA GLY A 482 -20.51 19.92 -5.53
C GLY A 482 -19.52 18.86 -6.02
N ALA A 483 -19.28 18.72 -7.33
CA ALA A 483 -18.27 17.81 -7.87
C ALA A 483 -16.85 18.28 -7.49
N ALA A 484 -16.36 17.80 -6.35
CA ALA A 484 -15.06 18.16 -5.81
C ALA A 484 -14.17 16.93 -5.68
N TRP A 485 -12.86 17.15 -5.84
CA TRP A 485 -11.85 16.18 -5.45
C TRP A 485 -11.88 16.00 -3.94
N ALA A 486 -12.15 14.79 -3.48
CA ALA A 486 -12.03 14.41 -2.08
C ALA A 486 -10.66 13.79 -1.85
N LYS A 487 -9.96 14.21 -0.80
CA LYS A 487 -8.77 13.50 -0.36
C LYS A 487 -9.18 12.12 0.10
N ASP A 488 -8.44 11.13 -0.31
CA ASP A 488 -8.76 9.75 -0.05
C ASP A 488 -8.71 9.44 1.45
N TYR A 489 -9.70 8.68 1.93
CA TYR A 489 -9.96 8.36 3.33
C TYR A 489 -10.15 9.58 4.25
N SER A 490 -10.56 10.73 3.72
CA SER A 490 -10.98 11.89 4.52
C SER A 490 -12.43 11.79 5.01
N ALA A 491 -12.82 12.62 5.98
CA ALA A 491 -14.20 12.70 6.46
C ALA A 491 -15.21 13.12 5.37
N GLU A 492 -14.73 13.67 4.26
CA GLU A 492 -15.52 14.06 3.10
C GLU A 492 -15.69 12.92 2.09
N GLN A 493 -14.92 11.83 2.22
CA GLN A 493 -14.97 10.71 1.29
C GLN A 493 -16.10 9.72 1.63
N PRO A 494 -16.97 9.37 0.67
CA PRO A 494 -17.94 8.29 0.83
C PRO A 494 -17.26 6.92 0.90
N TYR A 495 -17.58 6.11 1.90
CA TYR A 495 -17.14 4.72 2.05
C TYR A 495 -18.33 3.74 1.92
N ARG A 496 -18.03 2.46 1.68
CA ARG A 496 -19.05 1.40 1.59
C ARG A 496 -18.91 0.41 2.74
N THR A 497 -20.02 0.16 3.44
CA THR A 497 -20.15 -1.02 4.30
C THR A 497 -20.77 -2.15 3.51
N ALA A 498 -20.30 -3.36 3.78
CA ALA A 498 -20.76 -4.60 3.19
C ALA A 498 -22.28 -4.85 3.36
N ALA A 499 -22.87 -4.44 4.48
CA ALA A 499 -24.31 -4.57 4.75
C ALA A 499 -25.23 -3.52 4.06
N ALA A 500 -24.67 -2.51 3.37
CA ALA A 500 -25.47 -1.46 2.74
C ALA A 500 -26.01 -1.90 1.38
N THR A 501 -27.34 -2.00 1.25
CA THR A 501 -28.05 -2.27 -0.02
C THR A 501 -28.21 -1.04 -0.91
N THR A 502 -27.77 0.13 -0.45
CA THR A 502 -27.86 1.42 -1.14
C THR A 502 -26.53 2.16 -1.04
N THR A 503 -26.09 2.75 -2.14
CA THR A 503 -24.98 3.71 -2.20
C THR A 503 -25.37 4.96 -1.44
N GLY A 504 -25.00 5.02 -0.17
CA GLY A 504 -25.35 6.16 0.67
C GLY A 504 -24.50 6.18 1.91
N PHE A 505 -24.03 7.39 2.24
CA PHE A 505 -23.54 7.81 3.55
C PHE A 505 -24.10 6.91 4.64
N VAL A 506 -23.26 6.07 5.25
CA VAL A 506 -23.64 5.46 6.52
C VAL A 506 -23.58 6.59 7.56
N PRO A 507 -24.70 6.95 8.22
CA PRO A 507 -24.69 7.99 9.24
C PRO A 507 -23.82 7.51 10.41
N GLY A 508 -22.72 8.20 10.66
CA GLY A 508 -21.78 7.87 11.74
C GLY A 508 -20.41 8.52 11.52
N PRO A 509 -19.53 8.45 12.53
CA PRO A 509 -18.12 8.78 12.35
C PRO A 509 -17.54 7.98 11.16
N PRO A 510 -16.86 8.62 10.19
CA PRO A 510 -16.21 7.89 9.10
C PRO A 510 -15.28 6.81 9.68
N PRO A 511 -15.30 5.55 9.19
CA PRO A 511 -14.41 4.48 9.63
C PRO A 511 -12.94 4.89 9.60
N GLN A 512 -12.62 5.84 8.73
CA GLN A 512 -11.31 6.45 8.57
C GLN A 512 -10.78 7.10 9.85
N MET A 513 -11.64 7.52 10.79
CA MET A 513 -11.19 8.03 12.08
C MET A 513 -10.56 6.96 12.97
N PHE A 514 -10.80 5.68 12.71
CA PHE A 514 -10.18 4.57 13.45
C PHE A 514 -8.79 4.20 12.92
N TYR A 515 -8.36 4.72 11.76
CA TYR A 515 -7.06 4.39 11.17
C TYR A 515 -5.99 5.40 11.56
N VAL A 516 -4.81 4.89 11.90
CA VAL A 516 -3.69 5.68 12.43
C VAL A 516 -2.36 5.09 11.99
N ASP A 517 -1.37 5.94 11.80
CA ASP A 517 0.01 5.59 11.49
C ASP A 517 0.97 6.55 12.23
N GLY A 518 2.27 6.34 12.11
CA GLY A 518 3.25 7.26 12.72
C GLY A 518 3.21 8.68 12.15
N ASP A 519 2.86 8.81 10.87
CA ASP A 519 2.76 10.12 10.20
C ASP A 519 1.50 10.90 10.60
N SER A 520 0.57 10.25 11.30
CA SER A 520 -0.68 10.81 11.81
C SER A 520 -0.47 12.09 12.57
N HIS A 521 -1.28 13.13 12.29
CA HIS A 521 -1.15 14.39 13.00
C HIS A 521 -1.48 14.18 14.48
N VAL A 522 -0.77 14.87 15.39
CA VAL A 522 -0.98 14.75 16.85
C VAL A 522 -2.42 15.05 17.28
N ASP A 523 -3.16 15.82 16.49
CA ASP A 523 -4.59 16.08 16.67
C ASP A 523 -5.45 14.80 16.67
N LEU A 524 -5.00 13.68 16.08
CA LEU A 524 -5.72 12.41 16.19
C LEU A 524 -5.79 11.90 17.63
N LEU A 525 -4.85 12.29 18.51
CA LEU A 525 -4.91 11.97 19.94
C LEU A 525 -6.13 12.64 20.62
N ARG A 526 -6.69 13.71 20.02
CA ARG A 526 -7.97 14.32 20.44
C ARG A 526 -9.19 13.42 20.14
N LYS A 527 -9.03 12.45 19.25
CA LYS A 527 -10.10 11.54 18.79
C LYS A 527 -9.89 10.10 19.25
N ALA A 528 -8.85 9.83 20.05
CA ALA A 528 -8.48 8.48 20.45
C ALA A 528 -9.65 7.80 21.18
N PHE A 529 -10.17 6.74 20.56
CA PHE A 529 -11.30 5.98 21.03
C PHE A 529 -10.92 5.18 22.29
N LEU A 530 -11.45 5.57 23.44
CA LEU A 530 -11.48 4.68 24.59
C LEU A 530 -12.81 3.91 24.55
N PRO A 531 -12.81 2.58 24.42
CA PRO A 531 -14.06 1.84 24.42
C PRO A 531 -14.69 1.91 25.81
N THR A 532 -15.78 2.65 25.96
CA THR A 532 -16.64 2.57 27.15
C THR A 532 -17.86 1.71 26.86
N TRP A 533 -18.41 1.13 27.92
CA TRP A 533 -19.65 0.37 27.86
C TRP A 533 -20.78 1.28 27.35
N ALA A 534 -21.63 0.79 26.44
CA ALA A 534 -22.87 1.45 26.07
C ALA A 534 -24.00 0.41 26.01
N PRO A 535 -25.01 0.48 26.90
CA PRO A 535 -26.19 -0.36 26.80
C PRO A 535 -27.06 0.08 25.60
N PHE A 536 -27.47 -0.93 24.82
CA PHE A 536 -27.98 -0.83 23.46
C PHE A 536 -29.46 -0.42 23.36
N GLU A 537 -29.89 0.68 23.99
CA GLU A 537 -31.30 1.13 23.83
C GLU A 537 -31.54 2.08 22.64
N LEU A 538 -30.50 2.58 21.95
CA LEU A 538 -30.68 3.56 20.86
C LEU A 538 -29.69 3.35 19.69
N GLY A 539 -29.84 2.26 18.93
CA GLY A 539 -29.55 2.20 17.48
C GLY A 539 -28.17 2.60 16.91
N SER A 540 -27.21 3.00 17.72
CA SER A 540 -25.86 3.40 17.32
C SER A 540 -24.94 3.22 18.53
N VAL A 541 -23.84 2.49 18.36
CA VAL A 541 -22.72 2.53 19.30
C VAL A 541 -22.11 3.93 19.16
N GLU A 542 -22.57 4.89 19.97
CA GLU A 542 -21.83 6.14 20.15
C GLU A 542 -20.54 5.77 20.87
N ALA A 543 -19.44 5.68 20.13
CA ALA A 543 -18.13 5.59 20.73
C ALA A 543 -17.92 6.85 21.58
N ASP A 544 -17.62 6.69 22.88
CA ASP A 544 -17.33 7.81 23.79
C ASP A 544 -16.01 8.47 23.36
N LEU A 545 -16.12 9.49 22.50
CA LEU A 545 -15.02 10.34 22.07
C LEU A 545 -14.53 11.13 23.28
N ARG A 546 -13.57 10.58 24.02
CA ARG A 546 -12.86 11.35 25.05
C ARG A 546 -11.61 11.96 24.43
N PRO A 547 -11.53 13.29 24.30
CA PRO A 547 -10.29 13.91 23.87
C PRO A 547 -9.20 13.65 24.89
N LEU A 548 -8.17 12.89 24.51
CA LEU A 548 -6.96 12.71 25.33
C LEU A 548 -6.10 13.97 25.32
N VAL A 549 -6.33 14.88 24.37
CA VAL A 549 -5.65 16.15 24.22
C VAL A 549 -6.70 17.24 23.98
N THR A 550 -6.61 18.35 24.71
CA THR A 550 -7.47 19.53 24.51
C THR A 550 -7.02 20.34 23.28
N ASP A 551 -7.87 21.25 22.79
CA ASP A 551 -7.51 22.14 21.67
C ASP A 551 -6.26 22.97 21.97
N GLU A 552 -6.11 23.39 23.22
CA GLU A 552 -4.97 24.18 23.70
C GLU A 552 -3.69 23.34 23.76
N GLU A 553 -3.75 22.13 24.32
CA GLU A 553 -2.61 21.22 24.37
C GLU A 553 -2.15 20.76 22.98
N ALA A 554 -3.07 20.55 22.04
CA ALA A 554 -2.74 20.19 20.66
C ALA A 554 -1.99 21.34 19.95
N LEU A 555 -2.41 22.60 20.18
CA LEU A 555 -1.68 23.76 19.70
C LEU A 555 -0.29 23.88 20.36
N MET A 556 -0.18 23.58 21.65
CA MET A 556 1.11 23.58 22.36
C MET A 556 2.08 22.53 21.78
N LEU A 557 1.59 21.35 21.38
CA LEU A 557 2.40 20.33 20.69
C LEU A 557 2.95 20.86 19.36
N VAL A 558 2.07 21.43 18.53
CA VAL A 558 2.45 22.02 17.23
C VAL A 558 3.42 23.18 17.42
N GLU A 559 3.21 24.04 18.42
CA GLU A 559 4.11 25.15 18.76
C GLU A 559 5.49 24.67 19.24
N ALA A 560 5.54 23.51 19.91
CA ALA A 560 6.79 22.84 20.26
C ALA A 560 7.48 22.14 19.07
N GLY A 561 6.90 22.19 17.87
CA GLY A 561 7.43 21.54 16.66
C GLY A 561 7.04 20.07 16.52
N VAL A 562 6.07 19.59 17.31
CA VAL A 562 5.56 18.21 17.28
C VAL A 562 4.24 18.19 16.52
N ASN A 563 4.27 17.82 15.25
CA ASN A 563 3.11 17.78 14.35
C ASN A 563 2.57 16.37 14.15
N THR A 564 3.42 15.33 14.23
CA THR A 564 3.04 13.93 14.01
C THR A 564 3.23 13.04 15.23
N ILE A 565 2.57 11.86 15.25
CA ILE A 565 2.74 10.86 16.32
C ILE A 565 4.18 10.36 16.38
N SER A 566 4.82 10.10 15.23
CA SER A 566 6.25 9.74 15.15
C SER A 566 7.16 10.85 15.67
N GLU A 567 6.85 12.12 15.38
CA GLU A 567 7.59 13.26 15.94
C GLU A 567 7.45 13.33 17.46
N LEU A 568 6.29 12.97 18.02
CA LEU A 568 6.09 12.89 19.47
C LEU A 568 6.92 11.77 20.10
N VAL A 569 7.02 10.61 19.44
CA VAL A 569 7.90 9.51 19.88
C VAL A 569 9.36 9.95 19.84
N ALA A 570 9.79 10.57 18.74
CA ALA A 570 11.16 11.00 18.49
C ALA A 570 11.55 12.32 19.20
N ALA A 571 10.60 12.98 19.87
CA ALA A 571 10.84 14.25 20.55
C ALA A 571 11.99 14.12 21.56
N ASP A 572 12.96 15.03 21.44
CA ASP A 572 14.10 15.06 22.35
C ASP A 572 13.66 15.47 23.77
N LYS A 573 14.53 15.22 24.75
CA LYS A 573 14.24 15.53 26.15
C LYS A 573 13.91 17.00 26.38
N TYR A 574 14.54 17.95 25.69
CA TYR A 574 14.29 19.37 25.91
C TYR A 574 12.91 19.77 25.37
N THR A 575 12.48 19.19 24.26
CA THR A 575 11.12 19.35 23.73
C THR A 575 10.07 18.81 24.70
N ILE A 576 10.29 17.61 25.25
CA ILE A 576 9.41 17.01 26.27
C ILE A 576 9.39 17.86 27.54
N LEU A 577 10.54 18.31 28.02
CA LEU A 577 10.63 19.15 29.21
C LEU A 577 9.97 20.51 29.00
N LYS A 578 10.10 21.10 27.80
CA LYS A 578 9.40 22.34 27.42
C LYS A 578 7.88 22.17 27.51
N LEU A 579 7.35 21.06 26.99
CA LEU A 579 5.92 20.72 27.07
C LEU A 579 5.45 20.44 28.51
N ARG A 580 6.35 20.00 29.40
CA ARG A 580 6.10 19.85 30.84
C ARG A 580 6.19 21.17 31.62
N GLY A 581 6.52 22.29 30.98
CA GLY A 581 6.66 23.61 31.60
C GLY A 581 8.08 23.98 32.06
N TYR A 582 9.10 23.25 31.59
CA TYR A 582 10.51 23.52 31.83
C TYR A 582 11.17 24.04 30.54
N ASP A 583 11.32 25.36 30.42
CA ASP A 583 11.83 26.02 29.19
C ASP A 583 13.28 26.54 29.33
N VAL A 584 14.00 26.62 28.21
CA VAL A 584 15.37 27.16 28.13
C VAL A 584 15.48 28.16 26.97
N PRO A 585 15.74 29.46 27.25
CA PRO A 585 15.84 30.10 28.56
C PRO A 585 14.48 30.15 29.28
N GLN A 586 14.48 30.26 30.61
CA GLN A 586 13.23 30.29 31.38
C GLN A 586 12.31 31.43 30.93
N VAL A 587 11.13 31.06 30.44
CA VAL A 587 10.05 32.00 30.12
C VAL A 587 9.14 32.24 31.34
N PRO A 588 8.48 33.42 31.44
CA PRO A 588 7.47 33.70 32.45
C PRO A 588 6.41 32.59 32.52
N LEU A 589 5.84 32.34 33.70
CA LEU A 589 4.88 31.25 33.93
C LEU A 589 3.68 31.29 32.96
N GLU A 590 3.28 32.49 32.56
CA GLU A 590 2.19 32.78 31.61
C GLU A 590 2.50 32.39 30.15
N ASP A 591 3.78 32.23 29.80
CA ASP A 591 4.24 31.90 28.45
C ASP A 591 4.75 30.44 28.34
N ARG A 592 4.61 29.64 29.41
CA ARG A 592 5.07 28.24 29.44
C ARG A 592 4.03 27.31 28.81
N LEU A 593 4.50 26.41 27.95
CA LEU A 593 3.69 25.27 27.53
C LEU A 593 3.46 24.34 28.74
N SER A 594 2.25 23.82 28.91
CA SER A 594 1.94 22.91 30.01
C SER A 594 0.93 21.86 29.57
N VAL A 595 1.45 20.72 29.14
CA VAL A 595 0.67 19.51 28.85
C VAL A 595 0.91 18.54 30.02
N LEU A 596 -0.06 18.47 30.93
CA LEU A 596 0.06 17.81 32.25
C LEU A 596 0.42 16.32 32.17
N HIS A 597 -0.04 15.63 31.12
CA HIS A 597 0.09 14.19 30.89
C HIS A 597 0.88 13.87 29.62
N ILE A 598 1.83 14.74 29.22
CA ILE A 598 2.64 14.54 28.00
C ILE A 598 3.41 13.22 27.98
N CYS A 599 3.84 12.71 29.14
CA CYS A 599 4.51 11.42 29.21
C CYS A 599 3.55 10.23 28.96
N ASP A 600 2.28 10.34 29.37
CA ASP A 600 1.26 9.36 29.01
C ASP A 600 0.93 9.44 27.51
N LEU A 601 0.88 10.65 26.94
CA LEU A 601 0.69 10.84 25.49
C LEU A 601 1.86 10.28 24.67
N ARG A 602 3.09 10.46 25.14
CA ARG A 602 4.28 9.89 24.52
C ARG A 602 4.25 8.36 24.57
N ASN A 603 3.92 7.78 25.72
CA ASN A 603 3.80 6.32 25.84
C ASN A 603 2.69 5.76 24.94
N LEU A 604 1.55 6.44 24.85
CA LEU A 604 0.50 6.10 23.90
C LEU A 604 0.99 6.16 22.46
N ALA A 605 1.75 7.20 22.09
CA ALA A 605 2.35 7.35 20.77
C ALA A 605 3.35 6.22 20.47
N VAL A 606 4.19 5.85 21.44
CA VAL A 606 5.11 4.71 21.35
C VAL A 606 4.33 3.42 21.08
N SER A 607 3.35 3.09 21.93
CA SER A 607 2.53 1.89 21.76
C SER A 607 1.75 1.87 20.44
N LEU A 608 1.38 3.04 19.92
CA LEU A 608 0.69 3.17 18.64
C LEU A 608 1.64 2.92 17.46
N VAL A 609 2.84 3.50 17.49
CA VAL A 609 3.88 3.26 16.48
C VAL A 609 4.31 1.79 16.50
N GLU A 610 4.52 1.21 17.69
CA GLU A 610 4.83 -0.21 17.86
C GLU A 610 3.72 -1.12 17.34
N LYS A 611 2.45 -0.79 17.61
CA LYS A 611 1.29 -1.54 17.09
C LYS A 611 1.28 -1.60 15.57
N CYS A 612 1.71 -0.53 14.90
CA CYS A 612 1.75 -0.43 13.44
C CYS A 612 3.12 -0.76 12.83
N ALA A 613 4.12 -1.06 13.65
CA ALA A 613 5.41 -1.51 13.19
C ALA A 613 5.30 -2.95 12.65
N VAL A 614 5.93 -3.18 11.51
CA VAL A 614 6.03 -4.50 10.89
C VAL A 614 7.30 -5.15 11.43
N ASP A 615 7.15 -6.21 12.21
CA ASP A 615 8.28 -7.05 12.60
C ASP A 615 8.49 -8.12 11.50
N PRO A 616 9.59 -8.04 10.72
CA PRO A 616 9.88 -8.99 9.66
C PRO A 616 10.18 -10.41 10.18
N ASP A 617 10.60 -10.53 11.44
CA ASP A 617 11.03 -11.78 12.10
C ASP A 617 10.00 -12.28 13.16
N ALA A 618 8.84 -11.62 13.29
CA ALA A 618 7.81 -11.98 14.26
C ALA A 618 7.05 -13.27 13.90
N ASP A 619 7.69 -14.42 14.11
CA ASP A 619 7.00 -15.71 14.29
C ASP A 619 6.31 -15.80 15.66
N LYS A 620 6.47 -14.79 16.53
CA LYS A 620 5.99 -14.80 17.91
C LYS A 620 5.45 -13.44 18.35
N TYR A 621 4.24 -13.48 18.90
CA TYR A 621 3.55 -12.37 19.53
C TYR A 621 4.25 -11.91 20.83
N ASN A 622 4.35 -10.59 21.03
CA ASN A 622 4.55 -9.97 22.36
C ASN A 622 3.26 -10.06 23.19
N GLY A 623 2.97 -11.28 23.64
CA GLY A 623 1.93 -11.53 24.63
C GLY A 623 1.52 -13.00 24.70
N GLU A 624 2.44 -13.93 24.44
CA GLU A 624 2.36 -15.22 25.13
C GLU A 624 2.20 -14.97 26.65
N ASP A 625 2.86 -13.95 27.21
CA ASP A 625 2.69 -13.51 28.60
C ASP A 625 1.29 -12.91 28.92
N GLY A 626 0.51 -12.53 27.89
CA GLY A 626 -0.84 -11.98 27.99
C GLY A 626 -1.98 -12.99 27.74
N GLN A 627 -1.65 -14.25 27.46
CA GLN A 627 -2.64 -15.32 27.27
C GLN A 627 -3.40 -15.59 28.58
N PRO A 628 -4.70 -15.92 28.58
CA PRO A 628 -5.47 -16.19 29.81
C PRO A 628 -4.91 -17.35 30.66
N TRP A 629 -4.08 -18.22 30.10
CA TRP A 629 -3.38 -19.28 30.85
C TRP A 629 -1.98 -18.87 31.37
N ASN A 630 -1.48 -17.71 30.96
CA ASN A 630 -0.19 -17.13 31.37
C ASN A 630 -0.36 -15.86 32.23
N VAL A 631 -1.54 -15.24 32.27
CA VAL A 631 -1.89 -14.14 33.20
C VAL A 631 -2.65 -14.72 34.40
N GLU A 632 -2.10 -14.62 35.61
CA GLU A 632 -2.90 -14.74 36.83
C GLU A 632 -3.67 -13.42 37.04
N PRO A 633 -5.01 -13.40 36.96
CA PRO A 633 -5.77 -12.18 37.19
C PRO A 633 -5.68 -11.78 38.67
N VAL A 634 -5.09 -10.62 38.96
CA VAL A 634 -5.09 -10.01 40.29
C VAL A 634 -6.32 -9.11 40.41
N PHE A 635 -7.38 -9.61 41.05
CA PHE A 635 -8.53 -8.79 41.43
C PHE A 635 -8.14 -7.93 42.65
N SER A 636 -7.97 -6.63 42.46
CA SER A 636 -7.57 -5.72 43.53
C SER A 636 -8.75 -5.38 44.46
N GLU A 637 -8.70 -5.91 45.68
CA GLU A 637 -9.45 -5.34 46.81
C GLU A 637 -8.77 -4.01 47.22
N GLY A 638 -9.23 -2.86 46.72
CA GLY A 638 -8.63 -1.57 47.11
C GLY A 638 -9.50 -0.35 46.84
N LYS A 639 -10.00 0.30 47.90
CA LYS A 639 -10.73 1.58 47.86
C LYS A 639 -9.79 2.77 47.55
N PRO A 640 -10.28 3.86 46.94
CA PRO A 640 -9.47 5.01 46.59
C PRO A 640 -9.04 5.80 47.84
N ILE A 641 -7.78 6.20 47.85
CA ILE A 641 -7.18 7.06 48.87
C ILE A 641 -7.46 8.51 48.45
N THR A 642 -8.18 9.25 49.30
CA THR A 642 -8.37 10.70 49.20
C THR A 642 -7.21 11.42 49.88
N GLN A 643 -6.48 12.31 49.19
CA GLN A 643 -5.84 13.46 49.83
C GLN A 643 -5.41 14.54 48.82
N ASN A 644 -5.84 15.77 49.09
CA ASN A 644 -5.43 17.00 48.39
C ASN A 644 -4.03 17.42 48.87
N ALA A 645 -3.12 17.76 47.95
CA ALA A 645 -1.84 18.38 48.29
C ALA A 645 -1.93 19.92 48.15
N GLN A 646 -1.64 20.60 49.26
CA GLN A 646 -1.46 22.05 49.33
C GLN A 646 0.00 22.42 49.00
N TRP A 647 0.17 23.47 48.20
CA TRP A 647 1.44 24.13 47.86
C TRP A 647 2.04 24.92 49.03
N TYR A 648 3.37 24.87 49.22
CA TYR A 648 4.22 25.97 49.71
C TYR A 648 5.69 25.73 49.33
N GLY A 649 6.35 26.72 48.72
CA GLY A 649 7.73 26.64 48.24
C GLY A 649 8.80 27.02 49.28
N VAL A 650 10.07 26.68 48.99
CA VAL A 650 11.27 27.28 49.63
C VAL A 650 12.50 27.21 48.70
N ASP A 651 13.22 28.34 48.74
CA ASP A 651 14.62 28.71 48.46
C ASP A 651 15.69 27.65 48.11
N TYR A 652 16.52 27.99 47.12
CA TYR A 652 17.69 27.24 46.67
C TYR A 652 18.92 27.54 47.52
N THR A 653 19.53 26.50 48.10
CA THR A 653 20.96 26.51 48.46
C THR A 653 21.67 25.37 47.75
N VAL A 654 22.54 25.72 46.82
CA VAL A 654 23.43 24.83 46.08
C VAL A 654 24.31 24.08 47.07
N ALA A 655 24.17 22.75 47.11
CA ALA A 655 25.13 21.86 47.75
C ALA A 655 26.15 21.42 46.68
N GLU A 656 27.43 21.67 46.95
CA GLU A 656 28.56 21.12 46.20
C GLU A 656 28.57 19.58 46.37
N VAL A 657 28.67 18.83 45.27
CA VAL A 657 28.81 17.36 45.27
C VAL A 657 30.24 17.00 44.84
N GLU A 658 30.83 16.02 45.52
CA GLU A 658 32.19 15.51 45.32
C GLU A 658 32.31 14.66 44.02
N GLU A 659 33.46 14.76 43.35
CA GLU A 659 33.76 14.46 41.93
C GLU A 659 33.90 12.97 41.49
N ASP A 660 33.47 11.96 42.25
CA ASP A 660 33.79 10.55 41.89
C ASP A 660 32.60 9.65 41.43
N GLU A 661 31.35 10.17 41.39
CA GLU A 661 30.17 9.49 40.82
C GLU A 661 29.56 10.21 39.60
N GLU A 662 30.15 11.33 39.17
CA GLU A 662 29.54 12.32 38.26
C GLU A 662 29.45 11.85 36.79
N ASN A 663 30.31 10.91 36.37
CA ASN A 663 30.40 10.50 34.96
C ASN A 663 29.26 9.57 34.52
N ASP A 664 28.79 8.68 35.40
CA ASP A 664 27.71 7.71 35.12
C ASP A 664 26.33 8.39 35.20
N LEU A 665 26.14 9.30 36.15
CA LEU A 665 24.92 10.10 36.31
C LEU A 665 24.75 11.13 35.19
N THR A 666 25.83 11.75 34.72
CA THR A 666 25.76 12.70 33.60
C THR A 666 25.38 11.99 32.31
N GLU A 667 25.94 10.81 32.03
CA GLU A 667 25.57 9.99 30.88
C GLU A 667 24.10 9.52 30.95
N LEU A 668 23.62 9.15 32.14
CA LEU A 668 22.21 8.83 32.38
C LEU A 668 21.29 10.04 32.16
N ILE A 669 21.67 11.25 32.61
CA ILE A 669 20.91 12.49 32.33
C ILE A 669 20.98 12.87 30.84
N GLU A 670 22.09 12.54 30.17
CA GLU A 670 22.25 12.77 28.75
C GLU A 670 21.31 11.91 27.91
N THR A 671 21.17 10.64 28.28
CA THR A 671 20.33 9.63 27.61
C THR A 671 18.88 9.57 28.11
N TRP A 672 18.56 10.23 29.23
CA TRP A 672 17.21 10.31 29.76
C TRP A 672 16.24 11.02 28.81
N ASP A 673 15.07 10.41 28.62
CA ASP A 673 14.03 10.82 27.69
C ASP A 673 13.09 11.91 28.25
N GLY A 674 13.19 12.22 29.54
CA GLY A 674 12.35 13.19 30.25
C GLY A 674 11.03 12.62 30.81
N CYS A 675 10.76 11.32 30.65
CA CYS A 675 9.51 10.67 31.08
C CYS A 675 9.72 9.39 31.88
N THR A 676 10.75 8.61 31.58
CA THR A 676 11.01 7.33 32.23
C THR A 676 11.58 7.54 33.63
N TYR A 677 11.05 6.85 34.64
CA TYR A 677 11.62 6.89 35.99
C TYR A 677 12.93 6.09 36.04
N VAL A 678 14.02 6.74 36.40
CA VAL A 678 15.33 6.12 36.60
C VAL A 678 15.72 6.26 38.07
N GLU A 679 15.75 5.13 38.80
CA GLU A 679 16.04 5.10 40.25
C GLU A 679 17.39 5.76 40.58
N ALA A 680 18.40 5.56 39.74
CA ALA A 680 19.74 6.15 39.91
C ALA A 680 19.75 7.69 39.85
N LEU A 681 18.78 8.32 39.17
CA LEU A 681 18.69 9.77 39.02
C LEU A 681 17.99 10.48 40.20
N GLY A 682 17.52 9.74 41.20
CA GLY A 682 16.82 10.31 42.37
C GLY A 682 15.43 10.89 42.03
N VAL A 683 14.86 11.76 42.86
CA VAL A 683 13.49 12.29 42.61
C VAL A 683 13.48 13.44 41.61
N SER A 684 14.53 14.27 41.63
CA SER A 684 14.66 15.45 40.77
C SER A 684 16.09 15.58 40.23
N PRO A 685 16.44 14.93 39.10
CA PRO A 685 17.73 15.13 38.46
C PRO A 685 17.93 16.59 38.04
N ASN A 686 19.19 17.05 38.11
CA ASN A 686 19.57 18.38 37.64
C ASN A 686 19.91 18.33 36.14
N VAL A 687 19.02 18.89 35.31
CA VAL A 687 19.19 18.88 33.85
C VAL A 687 19.98 20.13 33.40
N PRO A 688 21.05 19.96 32.60
CA PRO A 688 21.84 21.08 32.10
C PRO A 688 21.00 22.18 31.45
N GLY A 689 21.15 23.42 31.90
CA GLY A 689 20.43 24.59 31.37
C GLY A 689 19.01 24.79 31.92
N ILE A 690 18.43 23.81 32.60
CA ILE A 690 17.07 23.89 33.20
C ILE A 690 17.14 24.00 34.73
N GLY A 691 17.91 23.13 35.38
CA GLY A 691 17.91 22.95 36.84
C GLY A 691 17.25 21.65 37.28
N GLU A 692 16.80 21.58 38.53
CA GLU A 692 16.12 20.39 39.08
C GLU A 692 14.76 20.16 38.41
N VAL A 693 14.60 18.97 37.81
CA VAL A 693 13.37 18.54 37.13
C VAL A 693 12.84 17.31 37.83
N SER A 694 11.59 17.33 38.30
CA SER A 694 10.98 16.16 38.93
C SER A 694 10.71 15.04 37.93
N GLN A 695 11.04 13.79 38.29
CA GLN A 695 10.71 12.63 37.48
C GLN A 695 9.20 12.29 37.54
N VAL A 696 8.72 11.56 36.54
CA VAL A 696 7.36 11.01 36.52
C VAL A 696 7.38 9.64 37.18
N GLU A 697 6.66 9.45 38.29
CA GLU A 697 6.73 8.21 39.08
C GLU A 697 6.04 7.01 38.41
N THR A 698 4.94 7.26 37.71
CA THR A 698 4.16 6.21 37.03
C THR A 698 3.56 6.78 35.75
N THR A 699 3.55 5.97 34.70
CA THR A 699 2.85 6.25 33.45
C THR A 699 1.80 5.17 33.23
N THR A 700 0.73 5.52 32.51
CA THR A 700 -0.38 4.61 32.26
C THR A 700 -0.09 3.74 31.04
N ASP A 701 -0.20 2.41 31.17
CA ASP A 701 -0.18 1.51 30.02
C ASP A 701 -1.53 1.58 29.30
N MET A 702 -1.50 2.05 28.06
CA MET A 702 -2.68 2.25 27.20
C MET A 702 -2.76 1.21 26.07
N SER A 703 -1.85 0.23 26.04
CA SER A 703 -1.76 -0.78 24.96
C SER A 703 -3.08 -1.52 24.73
N GLN A 704 -3.81 -1.86 25.80
CA GLN A 704 -5.11 -2.53 25.72
C GLN A 704 -6.21 -1.63 25.16
N ALA A 705 -6.14 -0.32 25.41
CA ALA A 705 -7.11 0.65 24.90
C ALA A 705 -6.94 0.91 23.39
N LEU A 706 -5.77 0.62 22.83
CA LEU A 706 -5.50 0.75 21.40
C LEU A 706 -6.26 -0.25 20.53
N GLY A 707 -6.90 -1.29 21.11
CA GLY A 707 -7.61 -2.33 20.35
C GLY A 707 -8.65 -1.78 19.36
N GLY A 708 -9.25 -0.62 19.64
CA GLY A 708 -10.19 0.04 18.72
C GLY A 708 -9.55 0.67 17.47
N LEU A 709 -8.25 0.99 17.51
CA LEU A 709 -7.54 1.65 16.41
C LEU A 709 -7.01 0.64 15.39
N ARG A 710 -6.87 1.07 14.14
CA ARG A 710 -6.35 0.31 13.00
C ARG A 710 -5.13 0.98 12.43
N CYS A 711 -4.20 0.18 11.92
CA CYS A 711 -3.03 0.72 11.25
C CYS A 711 -3.40 1.14 9.85
N LYS A 712 -3.09 2.39 9.50
CA LYS A 712 -3.27 2.89 8.14
C LYS A 712 -2.20 2.28 7.25
N ILE A 713 -2.61 1.84 6.06
CA ILE A 713 -1.71 1.17 5.13
C ILE A 713 -1.59 1.95 3.83
N ASN A 714 -0.42 2.50 3.55
CA ASN A 714 -0.16 3.23 2.31
C ASN A 714 1.10 2.71 1.59
N PRO A 715 1.10 2.59 0.25
CA PRO A 715 2.30 2.46 -0.57
C PRO A 715 3.38 3.55 -0.35
N GLY A 716 3.06 4.67 0.30
CA GLY A 716 4.01 5.74 0.57
C GLY A 716 4.30 6.63 -0.65
N PRO A 717 5.24 7.59 -0.53
CA PRO A 717 5.51 8.56 -1.59
C PRO A 717 6.05 7.87 -2.83
N ARG A 718 5.46 8.17 -4.00
CA ARG A 718 5.98 7.67 -5.28
C ARG A 718 5.61 8.51 -6.49
N THR A 719 6.52 8.55 -7.46
CA THR A 719 6.30 9.14 -8.79
C THR A 719 6.73 8.17 -9.88
N HIS A 720 6.15 8.30 -11.08
CA HIS A 720 6.41 7.43 -12.22
C HIS A 720 6.23 5.94 -11.90
N ALA A 721 5.34 5.66 -10.94
CA ALA A 721 4.76 4.35 -10.74
C ALA A 721 3.92 3.99 -11.97
N ALA A 722 3.40 2.78 -11.99
CA ALA A 722 2.45 2.36 -13.01
C ALA A 722 1.16 1.90 -12.32
N SER A 723 0.00 2.23 -12.88
CA SER A 723 -1.28 1.87 -12.29
C SER A 723 -2.32 1.53 -13.34
N VAL A 724 -3.28 0.68 -12.97
CA VAL A 724 -4.36 0.22 -13.85
C VAL A 724 -5.54 -0.27 -13.02
N TYR A 725 -6.74 -0.21 -13.60
CA TYR A 725 -7.90 -0.92 -13.06
C TYR A 725 -8.01 -2.30 -13.70
N PHE A 726 -7.85 -3.35 -12.91
CA PHE A 726 -7.75 -4.73 -13.39
C PHE A 726 -8.49 -5.68 -12.46
N LYS A 727 -9.33 -6.56 -13.02
CA LYS A 727 -10.20 -7.51 -12.27
C LYS A 727 -10.94 -6.85 -11.09
N GLN A 728 -11.57 -5.71 -11.37
CA GLN A 728 -12.32 -4.88 -10.43
C GLN A 728 -11.49 -4.24 -9.30
N LYS A 729 -10.16 -4.40 -9.29
CA LYS A 729 -9.25 -3.84 -8.31
C LYS A 729 -8.38 -2.75 -8.97
N LEU A 730 -8.13 -1.66 -8.27
CA LEU A 730 -7.11 -0.68 -8.69
C LEU A 730 -5.75 -1.18 -8.21
N VAL A 731 -4.82 -1.36 -9.15
CA VAL A 731 -3.46 -1.86 -8.90
C VAL A 731 -2.43 -0.75 -9.10
N LEU A 732 -1.43 -0.67 -8.23
CA LEU A 732 -0.31 0.26 -8.27
C LEU A 732 1.01 -0.51 -8.14
N LEU A 733 1.95 -0.21 -9.03
CA LEU A 733 3.17 -0.99 -9.24
C LEU A 733 4.40 -0.08 -9.26
N GLY A 734 5.39 -0.43 -8.43
CA GLY A 734 6.72 0.16 -8.40
C GLY A 734 6.74 1.68 -8.36
N GLY A 735 7.71 2.27 -9.07
CA GLY A 735 7.94 3.72 -9.12
C GLY A 735 9.12 4.16 -8.26
N ARG A 736 9.32 5.47 -8.20
CA ARG A 736 10.41 6.11 -7.47
C ARG A 736 9.88 6.81 -6.23
N SER A 737 10.42 6.49 -5.05
CA SER A 737 10.02 7.07 -3.76
C SER A 737 10.99 8.10 -3.21
N GLY A 738 12.25 8.08 -3.66
CA GLY A 738 13.30 9.00 -3.24
C GLY A 738 14.30 9.30 -4.36
N GLU A 739 15.36 10.07 -4.07
CA GLU A 739 16.39 10.36 -5.08
C GLU A 739 17.06 9.07 -5.57
N ASP A 740 17.35 8.16 -4.65
CA ASP A 740 18.06 6.91 -4.93
C ASP A 740 17.26 5.67 -4.52
N GLU A 741 15.93 5.77 -4.56
CA GLU A 741 15.03 4.70 -4.11
C GLU A 741 13.96 4.39 -5.15
N LEU A 742 14.07 3.19 -5.73
CA LEU A 742 13.09 2.59 -6.63
C LEU A 742 12.39 1.43 -5.92
N LYS A 743 11.10 1.24 -6.23
CA LYS A 743 10.27 0.21 -5.63
C LYS A 743 10.00 -0.92 -6.62
N ASN A 744 10.00 -2.15 -6.11
CA ASN A 744 9.55 -3.39 -6.76
C ASN A 744 8.40 -3.98 -5.95
N ASP A 745 7.40 -3.15 -5.64
CA ASP A 745 6.23 -3.56 -4.89
C ASP A 745 4.96 -3.45 -5.75
N ALA A 746 3.96 -4.22 -5.37
CA ALA A 746 2.64 -4.21 -5.99
C ALA A 746 1.58 -4.04 -4.92
N TRP A 747 0.59 -3.21 -5.19
CA TRP A 747 -0.44 -2.82 -4.23
C TRP A 747 -1.80 -2.84 -4.90
N TYR A 748 -2.83 -3.28 -4.18
CA TYR A 748 -4.21 -3.03 -4.57
C TYR A 748 -4.90 -2.12 -3.56
N ARG A 749 -5.85 -1.35 -4.06
CA ARG A 749 -6.65 -0.45 -3.25
C ARG A 749 -7.98 -1.10 -2.88
N ASP A 750 -8.36 -1.00 -1.61
CA ASP A 750 -9.66 -1.43 -1.09
C ASP A 750 -10.32 -0.31 -0.28
N ASP A 751 -11.53 0.07 -0.66
CA ASP A 751 -12.34 1.11 0.01
C ASP A 751 -13.58 0.54 0.71
N ARG A 752 -13.75 -0.79 0.71
CA ARG A 752 -14.87 -1.48 1.33
C ARG A 752 -14.46 -2.05 2.68
N THR A 753 -15.29 -1.81 3.70
CA THR A 753 -15.11 -2.48 5.00
C THR A 753 -15.80 -3.85 4.98
N PRO A 754 -15.14 -4.93 5.46
CA PRO A 754 -15.74 -6.26 5.53
C PRO A 754 -16.89 -6.30 6.55
N THR A 755 -17.77 -7.30 6.46
CA THR A 755 -18.75 -7.62 7.50
C THR A 755 -18.54 -9.04 8.00
N ALA A 756 -18.47 -9.22 9.32
CA ALA A 756 -18.40 -10.53 9.95
C ALA A 756 -19.80 -11.14 10.16
N PHE A 757 -19.84 -12.46 10.20
CA PHE A 757 -21.02 -13.24 10.54
C PHE A 757 -20.63 -14.35 11.52
N VAL A 758 -21.35 -14.47 12.64
CA VAL A 758 -21.34 -15.63 13.52
C VAL A 758 -22.12 -16.73 12.81
N ALA A 759 -21.39 -17.62 12.13
CA ALA A 759 -21.97 -18.71 11.37
C ALA A 759 -22.57 -19.78 12.29
N SER A 760 -21.93 -20.03 13.44
CA SER A 760 -22.39 -20.96 14.46
C SER A 760 -21.96 -20.48 15.85
N GLY A 761 -22.79 -20.73 16.86
CA GLY A 761 -22.52 -20.34 18.24
C GLY A 761 -23.38 -21.10 19.26
N PRO A 762 -23.01 -21.08 20.55
CA PRO A 762 -23.71 -21.80 21.61
C PRO A 762 -25.10 -21.19 21.88
N SER A 763 -26.10 -22.05 22.07
CA SER A 763 -27.42 -21.65 22.57
C SER A 763 -27.36 -21.18 24.02
N SER A 764 -28.18 -20.24 24.46
CA SER A 764 -28.23 -19.84 25.88
C SER A 764 -28.47 -21.02 26.84
N TYR A 765 -27.96 -20.88 28.06
CA TYR A 765 -28.01 -21.89 29.13
C TYR A 765 -27.26 -23.18 28.80
N THR A 766 -26.08 -23.04 28.19
CA THR A 766 -25.22 -24.18 27.81
C THR A 766 -23.81 -24.02 28.36
N SER A 767 -23.08 -25.13 28.40
CA SER A 767 -21.62 -25.15 28.63
C SER A 767 -20.81 -25.15 27.34
N GLY A 768 -21.46 -25.09 26.17
CA GLY A 768 -20.80 -24.93 24.86
C GLY A 768 -20.02 -23.61 24.79
N SER A 769 -18.87 -23.64 24.13
CA SER A 769 -17.92 -22.54 24.10
C SER A 769 -17.35 -22.24 22.70
N ASP A 770 -17.78 -22.98 21.69
CA ASP A 770 -17.23 -22.87 20.33
C ASP A 770 -18.09 -21.94 19.47
N PHE A 771 -17.42 -21.06 18.73
CA PHE A 771 -18.00 -20.15 17.74
C PHE A 771 -17.30 -20.31 16.41
N ASP A 772 -18.06 -20.32 15.31
CA ASP A 772 -17.54 -20.30 13.94
C ASP A 772 -17.90 -18.98 13.26
N PHE A 773 -16.97 -18.42 12.49
CA PHE A 773 -17.12 -17.13 11.83
C PHE A 773 -16.99 -17.24 10.30
N THR A 774 -17.67 -16.33 9.60
CA THR A 774 -17.55 -16.13 8.15
C THR A 774 -17.55 -14.63 7.84
N CYS A 775 -17.11 -14.21 6.65
CA CYS A 775 -17.19 -12.83 6.18
C CYS A 775 -17.66 -12.75 4.72
N ASP A 776 -17.90 -11.54 4.22
CA ASP A 776 -18.38 -11.28 2.86
C ASP A 776 -17.32 -10.66 1.92
N GLU A 777 -16.05 -10.79 2.29
CA GLU A 777 -14.89 -10.58 1.42
C GLU A 777 -14.25 -11.92 1.02
N GLU A 778 -13.32 -11.87 0.07
CA GLU A 778 -12.60 -13.05 -0.44
C GLU A 778 -11.91 -13.84 0.68
N VAL A 779 -11.23 -13.11 1.58
CA VAL A 779 -10.57 -13.65 2.77
C VAL A 779 -10.61 -12.62 3.89
N CYS A 780 -10.94 -13.07 5.10
CA CYS A 780 -10.79 -12.29 6.32
C CYS A 780 -10.18 -13.15 7.43
N TYR A 781 -9.42 -12.52 8.32
CA TYR A 781 -9.29 -13.02 9.68
C TYR A 781 -10.27 -12.28 10.60
N TYR A 782 -10.45 -12.79 11.81
CA TYR A 782 -11.42 -12.26 12.76
C TYR A 782 -10.72 -11.75 14.00
N GLU A 783 -11.35 -10.81 14.67
CA GLU A 783 -10.99 -10.43 16.02
C GLU A 783 -12.21 -10.57 16.91
N VAL A 784 -12.00 -11.09 18.10
CA VAL A 784 -13.06 -11.42 19.05
C VAL A 784 -12.85 -10.64 20.34
N ARG A 785 -13.94 -10.14 20.90
CA ARG A 785 -14.01 -9.46 22.19
C ARG A 785 -15.18 -10.02 23.00
N VAL A 786 -14.99 -10.20 24.30
CA VAL A 786 -16.01 -10.79 25.19
C VAL A 786 -16.25 -9.91 26.41
N PHE A 787 -17.52 -9.63 26.67
CA PHE A 787 -17.99 -8.90 27.84
C PHE A 787 -18.82 -9.77 28.77
N ASP A 788 -18.67 -9.53 30.06
CA ASP A 788 -19.60 -9.99 31.09
C ASP A 788 -20.77 -8.99 31.16
N GLY A 789 -21.96 -9.43 30.77
CA GLY A 789 -23.18 -8.62 30.75
C GLY A 789 -23.71 -8.30 32.15
N ASP A 790 -23.41 -9.15 33.15
CA ASP A 790 -23.85 -8.95 34.53
C ASP A 790 -22.98 -7.90 35.26
N GLU A 791 -21.66 -7.95 35.06
CA GLU A 791 -20.70 -7.04 35.70
C GLU A 791 -20.33 -5.83 34.83
N SER A 792 -20.77 -5.81 33.57
CA SER A 792 -20.39 -4.79 32.57
C SER A 792 -18.87 -4.66 32.42
N LEU A 793 -18.17 -5.78 32.58
CA LEU A 793 -16.71 -5.85 32.61
C LEU A 793 -16.21 -6.55 31.35
N GLU A 794 -15.16 -6.00 30.76
CA GLU A 794 -14.45 -6.63 29.65
C GLU A 794 -13.65 -7.83 30.17
N VAL A 795 -13.96 -9.01 29.65
CA VAL A 795 -13.30 -10.26 30.05
C VAL A 795 -12.14 -10.58 29.10
N VAL A 796 -12.33 -10.28 27.81
CA VAL A 796 -11.32 -10.48 26.77
C VAL A 796 -11.34 -9.27 25.83
N ALA A 797 -10.18 -8.61 25.73
CA ALA A 797 -9.93 -7.57 24.73
C ALA A 797 -9.83 -8.15 23.32
N TRP A 798 -9.89 -7.28 22.31
CA TRP A 798 -9.78 -7.68 20.90
C TRP A 798 -8.59 -8.62 20.68
N THR A 799 -8.88 -9.87 20.31
CA THR A 799 -7.88 -10.90 20.08
C THR A 799 -8.09 -11.57 18.72
N ASP A 800 -7.01 -11.72 17.97
CA ASP A 800 -7.02 -12.27 16.61
C ASP A 800 -7.40 -13.77 16.58
N ARG A 801 -8.17 -14.16 15.56
CA ARG A 801 -8.67 -15.52 15.29
C ARG A 801 -8.72 -15.77 13.79
N VAL A 802 -8.47 -17.02 13.39
CA VAL A 802 -8.48 -17.43 11.98
C VAL A 802 -9.90 -17.75 11.50
N GLU A 803 -10.60 -18.65 12.18
CA GLU A 803 -11.91 -19.14 11.75
C GLU A 803 -12.92 -19.29 12.90
N SER A 804 -12.43 -19.53 14.11
CA SER A 804 -13.27 -19.85 15.27
C SER A 804 -12.73 -19.27 16.58
N ALA A 805 -13.58 -19.21 17.59
CA ALA A 805 -13.17 -18.88 18.95
C ALA A 805 -13.70 -19.92 19.95
N ASP A 806 -12.82 -20.36 20.87
CA ASP A 806 -13.19 -21.15 22.04
C ASP A 806 -13.16 -20.26 23.30
N VAL A 807 -14.33 -20.07 23.91
CA VAL A 807 -14.49 -19.32 25.18
C VAL A 807 -14.49 -20.23 26.40
N SER A 808 -13.89 -21.42 26.34
CA SER A 808 -13.85 -22.37 27.46
C SER A 808 -13.09 -21.85 28.69
N PHE A 809 -12.34 -20.75 28.54
CA PHE A 809 -11.73 -20.01 29.64
C PHE A 809 -12.76 -19.42 30.60
N LEU A 810 -14.03 -19.19 30.19
CA LEU A 810 -15.12 -18.74 31.06
C LEU A 810 -15.46 -19.75 32.18
N ASN A 811 -15.03 -21.00 32.03
CA ASN A 811 -15.28 -22.05 32.99
C ASN A 811 -14.64 -21.73 34.36
N ARG A 812 -15.48 -21.59 35.40
CA ARG A 812 -15.01 -21.30 36.77
C ARG A 812 -14.03 -22.34 37.32
N TRP A 813 -14.13 -23.58 36.87
CA TRP A 813 -13.24 -24.66 37.30
C TRP A 813 -11.85 -24.60 36.63
N ARG A 814 -11.67 -23.68 35.68
CA ARG A 814 -10.41 -23.33 35.03
C ARG A 814 -9.91 -21.93 35.43
N GLY A 815 -10.50 -21.30 36.45
CA GLY A 815 -10.11 -19.95 36.89
C GLY A 815 -10.87 -18.80 36.23
N GLY A 816 -11.86 -19.09 35.37
CA GLY A 816 -12.68 -18.08 34.71
C GLY A 816 -13.79 -17.45 35.58
N PRO A 817 -14.46 -16.40 35.07
CA PRO A 817 -15.53 -15.68 35.78
C PRO A 817 -16.74 -16.56 36.14
N GLY A 818 -17.03 -17.59 35.33
CA GLY A 818 -17.99 -18.62 35.66
C GLY A 818 -19.32 -18.50 34.93
N THR A 819 -20.41 -18.80 35.63
CA THR A 819 -21.75 -18.78 35.03
C THR A 819 -22.29 -17.36 35.07
N GLY A 820 -22.66 -16.82 33.91
CA GLY A 820 -23.14 -15.44 33.75
C GLY A 820 -23.70 -15.20 32.36
N GLU A 821 -24.26 -14.01 32.14
CA GLU A 821 -24.59 -13.52 30.79
C GLU A 821 -23.34 -12.95 30.13
N TYR A 822 -23.05 -13.38 28.90
CA TYR A 822 -21.90 -12.92 28.12
C TYR A 822 -22.33 -12.41 26.76
N ILE A 823 -21.59 -11.41 26.27
CA ILE A 823 -21.75 -10.86 24.92
C ILE A 823 -20.43 -11.05 24.19
N LEU A 824 -20.48 -11.73 23.05
CA LEU A 824 -19.35 -11.88 22.14
C LEU A 824 -19.53 -10.93 20.97
N TYR A 825 -18.50 -10.13 20.70
CA TYR A 825 -18.38 -9.32 19.51
C TYR A 825 -17.31 -9.96 18.63
N VAL A 826 -17.62 -10.10 17.35
CA VAL A 826 -16.66 -10.49 16.33
C VAL A 826 -16.58 -9.38 15.29
N ARG A 827 -15.39 -9.13 14.76
CA ARG A 827 -15.22 -8.28 13.57
C ARG A 827 -14.28 -8.96 12.59
N ALA A 828 -14.54 -8.75 11.31
CA ALA A 828 -13.69 -9.23 10.24
C ALA A 828 -12.62 -8.17 9.93
N VAL A 829 -11.45 -8.63 9.48
CA VAL A 829 -10.38 -7.80 8.94
C VAL A 829 -9.93 -8.37 7.60
N ASP A 830 -9.93 -7.55 6.56
CA ASP A 830 -9.54 -7.95 5.21
C ASP A 830 -8.02 -7.82 4.97
N ALA A 831 -7.58 -8.13 3.75
CA ALA A 831 -6.16 -8.04 3.40
C ALA A 831 -5.61 -6.61 3.43
N ALA A 832 -6.43 -5.60 3.10
CA ALA A 832 -6.06 -4.18 3.17
C ALA A 832 -6.10 -3.62 4.59
N GLY A 833 -6.41 -4.45 5.59
CA GLY A 833 -6.52 -4.06 6.99
C GLY A 833 -7.81 -3.34 7.32
N ASN A 834 -8.79 -3.28 6.40
CA ASN A 834 -10.09 -2.71 6.73
C ASN A 834 -10.83 -3.62 7.70
N ALA A 835 -11.56 -3.01 8.63
CA ALA A 835 -12.28 -3.74 9.66
C ALA A 835 -13.77 -3.41 9.74
N ASP A 836 -14.53 -4.38 10.24
CA ASP A 836 -15.94 -4.22 10.57
C ASP A 836 -16.11 -3.42 11.87
N PHE A 837 -16.89 -2.34 11.80
CA PHE A 837 -17.20 -1.46 12.93
C PHE A 837 -18.69 -1.42 13.28
N SER A 838 -19.54 -2.22 12.62
CA SER A 838 -21.00 -2.18 12.83
C SER A 838 -21.51 -3.47 13.46
N TYR A 839 -21.91 -3.43 14.73
CA TYR A 839 -22.32 -4.63 15.46
C TYR A 839 -23.83 -4.83 15.51
N ARG A 840 -24.30 -6.04 15.17
CA ARG A 840 -25.71 -6.45 15.22
C ARG A 840 -25.85 -7.90 15.70
N GLU A 841 -26.81 -8.19 16.58
CA GLU A 841 -27.09 -9.54 17.11
C GLU A 841 -27.32 -10.60 16.01
N THR A 842 -27.78 -10.20 14.83
CA THR A 842 -28.05 -11.13 13.73
C THR A 842 -26.84 -11.37 12.83
N LEU A 843 -25.73 -10.67 13.06
CA LEU A 843 -24.53 -10.70 12.20
C LEU A 843 -23.31 -11.09 13.03
N ASN A 844 -22.75 -10.16 13.80
CA ASN A 844 -21.40 -10.20 14.35
C ASN A 844 -21.37 -9.90 15.86
N MET A 845 -22.51 -10.05 16.51
CA MET A 845 -22.69 -9.97 17.96
C MET A 845 -23.54 -11.16 18.40
N HIS A 846 -23.19 -11.79 19.52
CA HIS A 846 -23.95 -12.92 20.07
C HIS A 846 -24.03 -12.83 21.59
N THR A 847 -25.24 -12.67 22.11
CA THR A 847 -25.51 -12.69 23.55
C THR A 847 -26.00 -14.06 24.01
N TRP A 848 -25.37 -14.65 25.04
CA TRP A 848 -25.81 -15.94 25.61
C TRP A 848 -25.50 -16.07 27.11
N THR A 849 -26.25 -16.93 27.79
CA THR A 849 -25.95 -17.32 29.18
C THR A 849 -25.04 -18.54 29.20
N TYR A 850 -23.79 -18.39 29.65
CA TYR A 850 -22.85 -19.50 29.81
C TYR A 850 -23.05 -20.19 31.15
N VAL A 851 -23.09 -21.53 31.14
CA VAL A 851 -23.20 -22.35 32.34
C VAL A 851 -21.95 -23.19 32.49
N SER A 852 -21.16 -22.91 33.54
CA SER A 852 -19.96 -23.70 33.83
C SER A 852 -20.30 -25.19 34.00
N PRO A 853 -19.62 -26.11 33.28
CA PRO A 853 -19.91 -27.53 33.38
C PRO A 853 -19.59 -28.07 34.77
N LEU A 854 -20.29 -29.13 35.20
CA LEU A 854 -19.98 -29.79 36.47
C LEU A 854 -18.56 -30.38 36.44
N PRO A 855 -17.76 -30.23 37.51
CA PRO A 855 -16.39 -30.72 37.55
C PRO A 855 -16.37 -32.23 37.80
N TRP A 856 -16.82 -33.01 36.81
CA TRP A 856 -16.89 -34.48 36.90
C TRP A 856 -15.54 -35.10 37.25
N ARG A 857 -14.44 -34.50 36.80
CA ARG A 857 -13.07 -34.90 37.15
C ARG A 857 -12.77 -34.84 38.65
N ILE A 858 -13.49 -34.01 39.42
CA ILE A 858 -13.37 -33.93 40.88
C ILE A 858 -14.47 -34.75 41.55
N ILE A 859 -15.71 -34.62 41.08
CA ILE A 859 -16.89 -35.28 41.66
C ILE A 859 -16.74 -36.80 41.62
N VAL A 860 -16.30 -37.36 40.48
CA VAL A 860 -16.20 -38.81 40.30
C VAL A 860 -15.16 -39.42 41.25
N PRO A 861 -13.91 -38.93 41.33
CA PRO A 861 -12.95 -39.43 42.31
C PRO A 861 -13.40 -39.25 43.75
N VAL A 862 -13.97 -38.10 44.13
CA VAL A 862 -14.43 -37.87 45.52
C VAL A 862 -15.56 -38.84 45.88
N PHE A 863 -16.51 -39.05 44.97
CA PHE A 863 -17.60 -40.02 45.15
C PHE A 863 -17.05 -41.44 45.31
N PHE A 864 -16.18 -41.89 44.39
CA PHE A 864 -15.59 -43.22 44.48
C PHE A 864 -14.68 -43.38 45.70
N SER A 865 -13.95 -42.34 46.10
CA SER A 865 -13.14 -42.34 47.33
C SER A 865 -14.00 -42.47 48.58
N GLY A 866 -15.11 -41.74 48.64
CA GLY A 866 -16.10 -41.85 49.72
C GLY A 866 -16.73 -43.24 49.79
N VAL A 867 -17.13 -43.80 48.63
CA VAL A 867 -17.64 -45.18 48.54
C VAL A 867 -16.58 -46.18 48.99
N PHE A 868 -15.33 -46.02 48.57
CA PHE A 868 -14.22 -46.90 48.95
C PHE A 868 -13.94 -46.83 50.45
N LEU A 869 -14.02 -45.64 51.04
CA LEU A 869 -13.83 -45.42 52.48
C LEU A 869 -14.97 -46.03 53.30
N ILE A 870 -16.22 -45.93 52.83
CA ILE A 870 -17.36 -46.61 53.44
C ILE A 870 -17.21 -48.13 53.33
N LEU A 871 -16.79 -48.65 52.17
CA LEU A 871 -16.53 -50.08 51.97
C LEU A 871 -15.39 -50.58 52.87
N PHE A 872 -14.32 -49.79 53.01
CA PHE A 872 -13.19 -50.08 53.87
C PHE A 872 -13.62 -50.09 55.35
N LEU A 873 -14.37 -49.09 55.80
CA LEU A 873 -14.95 -49.04 57.15
C LEU A 873 -15.91 -50.21 57.40
N TYR A 874 -16.71 -50.61 56.41
CA TYR A 874 -17.61 -51.76 56.50
C TYR A 874 -16.83 -53.08 56.59
N VAL A 875 -15.75 -53.24 55.81
CA VAL A 875 -14.86 -54.41 55.88
C VAL A 875 -14.14 -54.46 57.23
N GLU A 876 -13.62 -53.33 57.74
CA GLU A 876 -13.02 -53.22 59.07
C GLU A 876 -14.04 -53.53 60.18
N TYR A 877 -15.26 -52.99 60.10
CA TYR A 877 -16.36 -53.33 61.00
C TYR A 877 -16.64 -54.84 61.00
N ARG A 878 -16.73 -55.45 59.82
CA ARG A 878 -16.95 -56.90 59.66
C ARG A 878 -15.76 -57.72 60.21
N ARG A 879 -14.52 -57.25 60.02
CA ARG A 879 -13.30 -57.84 60.60
C ARG A 879 -13.33 -57.78 62.12
N ARG A 880 -13.62 -56.61 62.72
CA ARG A 880 -13.72 -56.42 64.18
C ARG A 880 -14.87 -57.26 64.77
N LYS A 881 -16.00 -57.38 64.06
CA LYS A 881 -17.10 -58.28 64.45
C LYS A 881 -16.69 -59.75 64.43
N LYS A 882 -15.95 -60.21 63.41
CA LYS A 882 -15.38 -61.58 63.36
C LYS A 882 -14.33 -61.82 64.44
N LYS A 883 -13.48 -60.84 64.75
CA LYS A 883 -12.48 -60.93 65.84
C LYS A 883 -13.14 -61.06 67.21
N ARG A 884 -14.18 -60.25 67.49
CA ARG A 884 -15.02 -60.36 68.69
C ARG A 884 -15.81 -61.68 68.77
N ALA A 885 -16.16 -62.28 67.63
CA ALA A 885 -16.78 -63.60 67.58
C ALA A 885 -15.78 -64.74 67.87
N MET A 886 -14.52 -64.62 67.41
CA MET A 886 -13.45 -65.57 67.74
C MET A 886 -13.00 -65.46 69.21
N GLU A 887 -13.00 -64.26 69.78
CA GLU A 887 -12.70 -64.04 71.20
C GLU A 887 -13.77 -64.67 72.14
N ARG A 888 -15.02 -64.81 71.68
CA ARG A 888 -16.05 -65.60 72.41
C ARG A 888 -15.86 -67.11 72.28
N VAL A 889 -15.23 -67.59 71.22
CA VAL A 889 -14.92 -69.02 71.01
C VAL A 889 -13.64 -69.44 71.76
N SER A 890 -12.72 -68.51 72.07
CA SER A 890 -11.53 -68.79 72.88
C SER A 890 -11.77 -68.72 74.41
N VAL A 891 -12.94 -68.25 74.86
CA VAL A 891 -13.30 -68.21 76.29
C VAL A 891 -13.96 -69.52 76.76
N ASP A 892 -14.53 -70.34 75.86
CA ASP A 892 -15.20 -71.61 76.20
C ASP A 892 -14.27 -72.85 76.25
N ARG A 893 -12.94 -72.66 76.33
CA ARG A 893 -11.96 -73.78 76.35
C ARG A 893 -11.13 -73.92 77.61
N LEU A 894 -11.61 -73.44 78.76
CA LEU A 894 -11.08 -73.83 80.07
C LEU A 894 -12.21 -74.21 81.04
N LEU A 895 -12.36 -75.54 81.20
CA LEU A 895 -13.07 -76.32 82.22
C LEU A 895 -14.61 -76.38 82.07
N PRO A 896 -15.25 -77.57 82.27
CA PRO A 896 -15.24 -78.21 83.60
C PRO A 896 -15.32 -79.76 83.66
N GLU A 897 -15.23 -80.20 84.91
CA GLU A 897 -15.32 -81.55 85.46
C GLU A 897 -16.40 -82.47 84.86
N SER A 898 -15.94 -83.69 84.62
CA SER A 898 -16.57 -85.00 84.72
C SER A 898 -18.02 -85.13 85.28
N VAL A 899 -18.80 -85.96 84.57
CA VAL A 899 -19.63 -87.10 85.02
C VAL A 899 -21.12 -87.08 84.59
N HIS A 900 -21.44 -88.08 83.75
CA HIS A 900 -22.71 -88.84 83.55
C HIS A 900 -23.98 -88.09 83.10
N LEU A 901 -24.50 -88.32 81.89
CA LEU A 901 -25.22 -89.51 81.33
C LEU A 901 -26.74 -89.29 81.27
N ARG A 902 -27.16 -88.88 80.07
CA ARG A 902 -28.34 -89.32 79.27
C ARG A 902 -29.72 -89.46 79.92
N THR A 903 -30.56 -88.48 79.53
CA THR A 903 -31.77 -88.62 78.68
C THR A 903 -32.75 -89.78 78.90
N LYS A 904 -33.99 -89.38 79.25
CA LYS A 904 -35.31 -89.62 78.60
C LYS A 904 -36.33 -89.53 79.74
N SER A 905 -37.45 -88.81 79.63
CA SER A 905 -38.50 -89.08 78.65
C SER A 905 -39.68 -88.12 78.92
N PHE A 906 -40.42 -87.81 77.84
CA PHE A 906 -41.88 -87.57 77.81
C PHE A 906 -42.37 -86.24 78.42
N ILE A 907 -43.01 -85.35 77.63
CA ILE A 907 -44.44 -85.42 77.26
C ILE A 907 -44.64 -84.39 76.11
N GLU A 908 -44.82 -84.85 74.87
CA GLU A 908 -46.08 -84.75 74.11
C GLU A 908 -47.33 -84.84 74.98
N PHE A 909 -48.41 -84.11 74.61
CA PHE A 909 -49.76 -84.02 75.24
C PHE A 909 -49.85 -82.91 76.32
N ILE A 910 -50.55 -81.78 76.23
CA ILE A 910 -51.79 -81.36 75.55
C ILE A 910 -51.81 -79.81 75.47
N LEU A 911 -52.43 -79.28 74.41
CA LEU A 911 -53.04 -77.94 74.27
C LEU A 911 -53.17 -77.06 75.54
N ARG A 912 -52.58 -75.86 75.49
CA ARG A 912 -53.31 -74.59 75.66
C ARG A 912 -52.57 -73.44 74.99
#